data_AF-A0A6I8PMH7-F1
#
_entry.id   AF-A0A6I8PMH7-F1
#
_cell.length_a   1.000
_cell.length_b   1.000
_cell.length_c   1.000
_cell.angle_alpha   90.00
_cell.angle_beta   90.00
_cell.angle_gamma   90.00
#
_symmetry.space_group_name_H-M   'P 1'
#
loop_
_entity.id
_entity.type
_entity.pdbx_description
1 polymer ?
#
loop_
_entity_poly.entity_id
_entity_poly.type
_entity_poly.pdbx_seq_one_letter_code
_entity_poly.pdbx_strand_id
1 'polypeptide(L)'
;MPAVDKLLLEEALQDSPQTRSLLSVFEEDAGTLTDYTNQLHQTMQRVYGAQNEMCLATQQLSRQLLAYEKQLNVLHTELAKHLADNMVLPLIQFREKDLTEVSTLKDLFLIASNEHDLSMAKYSRLPKKRENEKVKAEVAKEVASTRRKQHLSSLQYYCALNALQYRKRIAMLDPILGYAEGQISFLKKGSEIFSKKMDGVISSMSSMIRRIQGELDAEAESMRISQHELLSVSDSVYVPDYDVASPNINRNLIQKAGYLNMRSKTGLVTTSWERLYFFTQGGNLMCQHRGEVAGGLIQDLDNCSVMAVDCEDRRYCFQITSPSGKSNIILQAEGKREYEEWISAINNISRQIYLTDNPEAVAIKLNQTALQAVTPITSFEKKTETAQPGESIKVTAPQSATSGSATEEPLHECEPEQLIAPGTPIQFDIVLPATEFQDQNRGSRRTNPFGESENKDGSVADEGLLLQQMFVVRFLGSMAVKSSSTNKVIYEAMRQVLAARAIHNIFRMTESHLMVTSKNIRLIDPQTQVTRISFDIDNITQFAAHQENRRLVGFVFSTPEASGEGSLSVYVLESNTEGEKICNAINLAKGISAAQENPEALALLRSSVPLSNDGKFILLNEQTEENGLMDGKEEPESEA
;
A
#
# COMPACT_ATOMS: atom_id res chain seq x y z
N MET A 1 17.36 -57.77 -8.24
CA MET A 1 18.12 -56.95 -9.19
C MET A 1 19.19 -57.82 -9.83
N PRO A 2 19.42 -57.74 -11.15
CA PRO A 2 20.52 -58.46 -11.78
C PRO A 2 21.87 -57.99 -11.23
N ALA A 3 22.85 -58.91 -11.26
CA ALA A 3 24.22 -58.64 -10.87
C ALA A 3 24.78 -57.44 -11.65
N VAL A 4 25.65 -56.67 -11.00
CA VAL A 4 26.35 -55.55 -11.64
C VAL A 4 27.57 -56.11 -12.35
N ASP A 5 27.68 -55.89 -13.65
CA ASP A 5 28.88 -56.24 -14.41
C ASP A 5 30.07 -55.43 -13.89
N LYS A 6 31.25 -56.05 -13.85
CA LYS A 6 32.47 -55.46 -13.27
C LYS A 6 33.68 -55.66 -14.16
N LEU A 7 34.51 -54.62 -14.22
CA LEU A 7 35.87 -54.71 -14.72
C LEU A 7 36.75 -55.40 -13.67
N LEU A 8 37.50 -56.42 -14.11
CA LEU A 8 38.43 -57.16 -13.27
C LEU A 8 39.72 -56.35 -13.09
N LEU A 9 40.11 -56.09 -11.84
CA LEU A 9 41.30 -55.28 -11.54
C LEU A 9 42.58 -56.07 -11.78
N GLU A 10 42.52 -57.39 -11.65
CA GLU A 10 43.64 -58.32 -11.86
C GLU A 10 44.12 -58.32 -13.32
N GLU A 11 43.24 -58.00 -14.26
CA GLU A 11 43.55 -57.95 -15.69
C GLU A 11 44.14 -56.60 -16.14
N ALA A 12 44.09 -55.58 -15.28
CA ALA A 12 44.47 -54.21 -15.63
C ALA A 12 45.96 -54.05 -16.00
N LEU A 13 46.84 -54.90 -15.46
CA LEU A 13 48.28 -54.92 -15.80
C LEU A 13 48.56 -55.65 -17.12
N GLN A 14 47.75 -56.65 -17.45
CA GLN A 14 47.91 -57.42 -18.68
C GLN A 14 47.48 -56.62 -19.91
N ASP A 15 46.52 -55.70 -19.71
CA ASP A 15 46.05 -54.75 -20.72
C ASP A 15 45.64 -55.44 -22.03
N SER A 16 44.93 -56.57 -21.90
CA SER A 16 44.59 -57.41 -23.05
C SER A 16 43.58 -56.71 -23.97
N PRO A 17 43.58 -57.01 -25.29
CA PRO A 17 42.55 -56.52 -26.20
C PRO A 17 41.13 -56.86 -25.74
N GLN A 18 40.94 -58.01 -25.09
CA GLN A 18 39.65 -58.41 -24.50
C GLN A 18 39.24 -57.48 -23.36
N THR A 19 40.16 -57.19 -22.43
CA THR A 19 39.92 -56.25 -21.32
C THR A 19 39.63 -54.84 -21.84
N ARG A 20 40.35 -54.39 -22.88
CA ARG A 20 40.10 -53.10 -23.55
C ARG A 20 38.74 -53.05 -24.26
N SER A 21 38.32 -54.15 -24.88
CA SER A 21 36.99 -54.25 -25.49
C SER A 21 35.87 -54.24 -24.45
N LEU A 22 36.07 -54.83 -23.28
CA LEU A 22 35.11 -54.74 -22.18
C LEU A 22 35.08 -53.31 -21.62
N LEU A 23 36.26 -52.69 -21.44
CA LEU A 23 36.37 -51.30 -21.00
C LEU A 23 35.61 -50.35 -21.94
N SER A 24 35.71 -50.51 -23.26
CA SER A 24 35.00 -49.65 -24.20
C SER A 24 33.47 -49.74 -24.06
N VAL A 25 32.92 -50.90 -23.68
CA VAL A 25 31.49 -51.04 -23.38
C VAL A 25 31.09 -50.23 -22.15
N PHE A 26 31.93 -50.24 -21.10
CA PHE A 26 31.71 -49.40 -19.91
C PHE A 26 31.84 -47.90 -20.23
N GLU A 27 32.74 -47.53 -21.14
CA GLU A 27 32.87 -46.14 -21.62
C GLU A 27 31.64 -45.67 -22.40
N GLU A 28 31.08 -46.54 -23.25
CA GLU A 28 29.86 -46.25 -24.01
C GLU A 28 28.63 -46.12 -23.08
N ASP A 29 28.49 -47.01 -22.08
CA ASP A 29 27.47 -46.91 -21.04
C ASP A 29 27.62 -45.61 -20.22
N ALA A 30 28.85 -45.21 -19.87
CA ALA A 30 29.11 -43.95 -19.17
C ALA A 30 28.77 -42.72 -20.04
N GLY A 31 29.05 -42.76 -21.34
CA GLY A 31 28.68 -41.70 -22.29
C GLY A 31 27.16 -41.55 -22.42
N THR A 32 26.47 -42.65 -22.70
CA THR A 32 24.99 -42.66 -22.81
C THR A 32 24.31 -42.24 -21.49
N LEU A 33 24.85 -42.66 -20.35
CA LEU A 33 24.39 -42.22 -19.03
C LEU A 33 24.56 -40.70 -18.86
N THR A 34 25.69 -40.14 -19.29
CA THR A 34 25.95 -38.69 -19.20
C THR A 34 24.91 -37.92 -19.99
N ASP A 35 24.65 -38.32 -21.24
CA ASP A 35 23.63 -37.68 -22.08
C ASP A 35 22.22 -37.77 -21.47
N TYR A 36 21.85 -38.95 -20.95
CA TYR A 36 20.58 -39.14 -20.27
C TYR A 36 20.44 -38.25 -19.02
N THR A 37 21.48 -38.19 -18.18
CA THR A 37 21.46 -37.36 -16.96
C THR A 37 21.33 -35.87 -17.29
N ASN A 38 21.92 -35.40 -18.39
CA ASN A 38 21.78 -34.03 -18.85
C ASN A 38 20.33 -33.70 -19.24
N GLN A 39 19.67 -34.59 -19.98
CA GLN A 39 18.26 -34.43 -20.37
C GLN A 39 17.33 -34.50 -19.14
N LEU A 40 17.58 -35.44 -18.24
CA LEU A 40 16.81 -35.58 -17.00
C LEU A 40 16.95 -34.34 -16.12
N HIS A 41 18.16 -33.81 -15.99
CA HIS A 41 18.44 -32.61 -15.22
C HIS A 41 17.72 -31.38 -15.78
N GLN A 42 17.76 -31.16 -17.09
CA GLN A 42 17.01 -30.07 -17.72
C GLN A 42 15.51 -30.18 -17.46
N THR A 43 14.97 -31.40 -17.49
CA THR A 43 13.55 -31.65 -17.20
C THR A 43 13.22 -31.34 -15.73
N MET A 44 14.05 -31.81 -14.80
CA MET A 44 13.89 -31.53 -13.36
C MET A 44 14.02 -30.04 -13.03
N GLN A 45 14.94 -29.33 -13.67
CA GLN A 45 15.07 -27.87 -13.54
C GLN A 45 13.82 -27.14 -14.03
N ARG A 46 13.21 -27.57 -15.14
CA ARG A 46 11.95 -26.98 -15.62
C ARG A 46 10.81 -27.19 -14.61
N VAL A 47 10.69 -28.40 -14.04
CA VAL A 47 9.68 -28.70 -13.02
C VAL A 47 9.88 -27.81 -11.78
N TYR A 48 11.12 -27.72 -11.29
CA TYR A 48 11.45 -26.85 -10.16
C TYR A 48 11.17 -25.37 -10.47
N GLY A 49 11.57 -24.89 -11.66
CA GLY A 49 11.32 -23.52 -12.11
C GLY A 49 9.83 -23.18 -12.15
N ALA A 50 9.00 -24.06 -12.72
CA ALA A 50 7.55 -23.88 -12.75
C ALA A 50 6.94 -23.83 -11.34
N GLN A 51 7.41 -24.68 -10.42
CA GLN A 51 6.96 -24.65 -9.03
C GLN A 51 7.34 -23.34 -8.33
N ASN A 52 8.53 -22.80 -8.62
CA ASN A 52 8.97 -21.52 -8.08
C ASN A 52 8.17 -20.34 -8.66
N GLU A 53 7.85 -20.35 -9.94
CA GLU A 53 6.96 -19.32 -10.51
C GLU A 53 5.56 -19.37 -9.91
N MET A 54 5.02 -20.58 -9.65
CA MET A 54 3.73 -20.72 -8.97
C MET A 54 3.76 -20.13 -7.55
N CYS A 55 4.88 -20.28 -6.84
CA CYS A 55 5.11 -19.62 -5.55
C CYS A 55 5.03 -18.09 -5.66
N LEU A 56 5.71 -17.49 -6.64
CA LEU A 56 5.69 -16.04 -6.85
C LEU A 56 4.30 -15.53 -7.27
N ALA A 57 3.63 -16.25 -8.18
CA ALA A 57 2.29 -15.89 -8.64
C ALA A 57 1.26 -15.92 -7.50
N THR A 58 1.30 -16.97 -6.66
CA THR A 58 0.42 -17.06 -5.48
C THR A 58 0.75 -16.00 -4.43
N GLN A 59 2.02 -15.66 -4.26
CA GLN A 59 2.43 -14.54 -3.40
C GLN A 59 1.85 -13.20 -3.90
N GLN A 60 1.94 -12.92 -5.20
CA GLN A 60 1.37 -11.70 -5.79
C GLN A 60 -0.16 -11.65 -5.64
N LEU A 61 -0.84 -12.76 -5.91
CA LEU A 61 -2.29 -12.88 -5.73
C LEU A 61 -2.70 -12.63 -4.28
N SER A 62 -1.97 -13.21 -3.30
CA SER A 62 -2.26 -13.01 -1.88
C SER A 62 -2.11 -11.54 -1.44
N ARG A 63 -1.14 -10.81 -2.00
CA ARG A 63 -0.98 -9.36 -1.77
C ARG A 63 -2.16 -8.54 -2.30
N GLN A 64 -2.69 -8.90 -3.47
CA GLN A 64 -3.81 -8.17 -4.08
C GLN A 64 -5.16 -8.46 -3.43
N LEU A 65 -5.38 -9.68 -2.95
CA LEU A 65 -6.67 -10.08 -2.37
C LEU A 65 -6.81 -9.78 -0.87
N LEU A 66 -5.76 -9.30 -0.18
CA LEU A 66 -5.69 -8.93 1.25
C LEU A 66 -6.23 -9.96 2.28
N ALA A 67 -6.76 -11.10 1.84
CA ALA A 67 -7.40 -12.12 2.66
C ALA A 67 -7.08 -13.56 2.21
N TYR A 68 -6.26 -13.76 1.16
CA TYR A 68 -5.82 -15.10 0.76
C TYR A 68 -4.53 -15.49 1.48
N GLU A 69 -4.61 -16.63 2.17
CA GLU A 69 -3.77 -17.03 3.29
C GLU A 69 -2.27 -17.16 2.91
N LYS A 70 -1.38 -16.57 3.73
CA LYS A 70 0.07 -16.85 3.72
C LYS A 70 0.39 -18.35 3.64
N GLN A 71 -0.52 -19.20 4.10
CA GLN A 71 -0.38 -20.66 4.15
C GLN A 71 -0.24 -21.32 2.77
N LEU A 72 -0.96 -20.85 1.73
CA LEU A 72 -0.81 -21.41 0.38
C LEU A 72 0.57 -21.14 -0.21
N ASN A 73 1.08 -19.92 -0.04
CA ASN A 73 2.42 -19.57 -0.48
C ASN A 73 3.48 -20.40 0.26
N VAL A 74 3.29 -20.62 1.57
CA VAL A 74 4.19 -21.47 2.39
C VAL A 74 4.24 -22.90 1.83
N LEU A 75 3.11 -23.49 1.43
CA LEU A 75 3.11 -24.82 0.80
C LEU A 75 3.94 -24.86 -0.48
N HIS A 76 3.74 -23.89 -1.37
CA HIS A 76 4.48 -23.83 -2.64
C HIS A 76 5.98 -23.61 -2.41
N THR A 77 6.33 -22.77 -1.43
CA THR A 77 7.72 -22.49 -1.03
C THR A 77 8.39 -23.74 -0.46
N GLU A 78 7.72 -24.44 0.47
CA GLU A 78 8.23 -25.69 1.07
C GLU A 78 8.45 -26.77 0.01
N LEU A 79 7.50 -26.94 -0.93
CA LEU A 79 7.64 -27.89 -2.03
C LEU A 79 8.79 -27.49 -2.96
N ALA A 80 8.90 -26.22 -3.34
CA ALA A 80 10.00 -25.74 -4.19
C ALA A 80 11.36 -26.03 -3.55
N LYS A 81 11.53 -25.72 -2.27
CA LYS A 81 12.75 -26.02 -1.52
C LYS A 81 13.04 -27.53 -1.49
N HIS A 82 12.03 -28.34 -1.20
CA HIS A 82 12.19 -29.80 -1.18
C HIS A 82 12.62 -30.37 -2.54
N LEU A 83 12.06 -29.85 -3.64
CA LEU A 83 12.45 -30.23 -5.00
C LEU A 83 13.88 -29.80 -5.33
N ALA A 84 14.31 -28.61 -4.90
CA ALA A 84 15.70 -28.17 -5.07
C ALA A 84 16.68 -29.13 -4.36
N ASP A 85 16.41 -29.41 -3.08
CA ASP A 85 17.33 -30.14 -2.21
C ASP A 85 17.37 -31.64 -2.50
N ASN A 86 16.23 -32.27 -2.81
CA ASN A 86 16.11 -33.73 -2.89
C ASN A 86 15.88 -34.28 -4.31
N MET A 87 15.66 -33.42 -5.30
CA MET A 87 15.52 -33.84 -6.70
C MET A 87 16.61 -33.24 -7.59
N VAL A 88 16.77 -31.91 -7.59
CA VAL A 88 17.70 -31.22 -8.51
C VAL A 88 19.15 -31.35 -8.04
N LEU A 89 19.42 -31.06 -6.77
CA LEU A 89 20.78 -31.02 -6.22
C LEU A 89 21.51 -32.38 -6.29
N PRO A 90 20.90 -33.54 -5.94
CA PRO A 90 21.59 -34.82 -6.03
C PRO A 90 22.02 -35.15 -7.46
N LEU A 91 21.20 -34.78 -8.45
CA LEU A 91 21.53 -35.00 -9.86
C LEU A 91 22.65 -34.07 -10.36
N ILE A 92 22.69 -32.81 -9.89
CA ILE A 92 23.82 -31.90 -10.12
C ILE A 92 25.10 -32.50 -9.56
N GLN A 93 25.07 -32.93 -8.29
CA GLN A 93 26.24 -33.51 -7.63
C GLN A 93 26.75 -34.76 -8.35
N PHE A 94 25.85 -35.64 -8.78
CA PHE A 94 26.23 -36.82 -9.57
C PHE A 94 26.96 -36.43 -10.87
N ARG A 95 26.45 -35.43 -11.59
CA ARG A 95 27.08 -34.98 -12.84
C ARG A 95 28.44 -34.31 -12.61
N GLU A 96 28.49 -33.34 -11.70
CA GLU A 96 29.66 -32.48 -11.50
C GLU A 96 30.78 -33.17 -10.71
N LYS A 97 30.44 -34.18 -9.91
CA LYS A 97 31.41 -34.95 -9.13
C LYS A 97 31.70 -36.30 -9.76
N ASP A 98 30.69 -37.17 -9.87
CA ASP A 98 30.92 -38.57 -10.23
C ASP A 98 31.25 -38.74 -11.71
N LEU A 99 30.49 -38.11 -12.62
CA LEU A 99 30.77 -38.20 -14.05
C LEU A 99 32.05 -37.44 -14.43
N THR A 100 32.31 -36.28 -13.83
CA THR A 100 33.55 -35.53 -14.02
C THR A 100 34.78 -36.28 -13.50
N GLU A 101 34.68 -36.98 -12.35
CA GLU A 101 35.73 -37.87 -11.83
C GLU A 101 36.06 -38.97 -12.85
N VAL A 102 35.04 -39.66 -13.38
CA VAL A 102 35.22 -40.72 -14.39
C VAL A 102 35.85 -40.20 -15.67
N SER A 103 35.42 -39.03 -16.17
CA SER A 103 36.01 -38.39 -17.35
C SER A 103 37.48 -38.04 -17.13
N THR A 104 37.81 -37.46 -15.97
CA THR A 104 39.19 -37.06 -15.65
C THR A 104 40.11 -38.28 -15.56
N LEU A 105 39.64 -39.37 -14.93
CA LEU A 105 40.40 -40.62 -14.83
C LEU A 105 40.58 -41.30 -16.18
N LYS A 106 39.59 -41.21 -17.07
CA LYS A 106 39.71 -41.68 -18.46
C LYS A 106 40.85 -40.96 -19.17
N ASP A 107 40.88 -39.63 -19.13
CA ASP A 107 41.91 -38.84 -19.80
C ASP A 107 43.31 -39.13 -19.25
N LEU A 108 43.44 -39.22 -17.93
CA LEU A 108 44.69 -39.59 -17.27
C LEU A 108 45.17 -40.98 -17.70
N PHE A 109 44.27 -41.95 -17.78
CA PHE A 109 44.59 -43.29 -18.24
C PHE A 109 45.02 -43.31 -19.71
N LEU A 110 44.33 -42.59 -20.59
CA LEU A 110 44.69 -42.50 -22.01
C LEU A 110 46.07 -41.87 -22.22
N ILE A 111 46.38 -40.79 -21.49
CA ILE A 111 47.71 -40.16 -21.51
C ILE A 111 48.78 -41.15 -21.05
N ALA A 112 48.57 -41.81 -19.91
CA ALA A 112 49.52 -42.79 -19.38
C ALA A 112 49.71 -44.02 -20.29
N SER A 113 48.64 -44.45 -20.95
CA SER A 113 48.67 -45.52 -21.97
C SER A 113 49.54 -45.12 -23.16
N ASN A 114 49.33 -43.92 -23.71
CA ASN A 114 50.11 -43.41 -24.84
C ASN A 114 51.60 -43.21 -24.47
N GLU A 115 51.89 -42.68 -23.27
CA GLU A 115 53.28 -42.57 -22.78
C GLU A 115 53.97 -43.94 -22.69
N HIS A 116 53.26 -44.96 -22.21
CA HIS A 116 53.78 -46.32 -22.14
C HIS A 116 54.06 -46.89 -23.53
N ASP A 117 53.13 -46.76 -24.49
CA ASP A 117 53.30 -47.24 -25.86
C ASP A 117 54.52 -46.62 -26.55
N LEU A 118 54.72 -45.31 -26.37
CA LEU A 118 55.90 -44.59 -26.90
C LEU A 118 57.20 -45.10 -26.27
N SER A 119 57.22 -45.28 -24.94
CA SER A 119 58.41 -45.79 -24.23
C SER A 119 58.75 -47.23 -24.63
N MET A 120 57.73 -48.08 -24.84
CA MET A 120 57.88 -49.45 -25.31
C MET A 120 58.37 -49.51 -26.76
N ALA A 121 57.89 -48.63 -27.64
CA ALA A 121 58.39 -48.50 -29.00
C ALA A 121 59.87 -48.09 -29.03
N LYS A 122 60.27 -47.16 -28.15
CA LYS A 122 61.68 -46.73 -27.98
C LYS A 122 62.56 -47.89 -27.51
N TYR A 123 62.11 -48.65 -26.50
CA TYR A 123 62.81 -49.84 -26.01
C TYR A 123 62.96 -50.93 -27.08
N SER A 124 61.91 -51.17 -27.86
CA SER A 124 61.89 -52.20 -28.91
C SER A 124 62.86 -51.90 -30.07
N ARG A 125 63.26 -50.63 -30.24
CA ARG A 125 64.19 -50.18 -31.30
C ARG A 125 65.67 -50.25 -30.89
N LEU A 126 65.99 -50.74 -29.69
CA LEU A 126 67.38 -50.83 -29.23
C LEU A 126 68.22 -51.79 -30.12
N PRO A 127 69.48 -51.43 -30.45
CA PRO A 127 70.30 -52.20 -31.40
C PRO A 127 70.84 -53.50 -30.78
N LYS A 128 70.45 -54.64 -31.36
CA LYS A 128 70.88 -55.99 -30.90
C LYS A 128 72.38 -56.29 -31.08
N LYS A 129 73.03 -55.72 -32.10
CA LYS A 129 74.44 -56.04 -32.46
C LYS A 129 75.47 -55.22 -31.68
N ARG A 130 75.07 -54.10 -31.09
CA ARG A 130 75.97 -53.14 -30.41
C ARG A 130 75.24 -52.58 -29.19
N GLU A 131 75.14 -53.40 -28.15
CA GLU A 131 74.40 -53.03 -26.93
C GLU A 131 75.21 -52.04 -26.08
N ASN A 132 74.57 -50.93 -25.71
CA ASN A 132 75.07 -50.00 -24.71
C ASN A 132 74.29 -50.21 -23.42
N GLU A 133 74.92 -50.84 -22.43
CA GLU A 133 74.30 -51.20 -21.15
C GLU A 133 73.70 -50.00 -20.42
N LYS A 134 74.34 -48.82 -20.48
CA LYS A 134 73.83 -47.61 -19.84
C LYS A 134 72.53 -47.14 -20.49
N VAL A 135 72.50 -47.07 -21.82
CA VAL A 135 71.31 -46.64 -22.58
C VAL A 135 70.17 -47.66 -22.43
N LYS A 136 70.49 -48.96 -22.44
CA LYS A 136 69.51 -50.04 -22.22
C LYS A 136 68.87 -49.93 -20.83
N ALA A 137 69.67 -49.72 -19.79
CA ALA A 137 69.18 -49.56 -18.42
C ALA A 137 68.33 -48.29 -18.25
N GLU A 138 68.71 -47.16 -18.87
CA GLU A 138 67.94 -45.92 -18.84
C GLU A 138 66.57 -46.07 -19.52
N VAL A 139 66.51 -46.65 -20.72
CA VAL A 139 65.25 -46.88 -21.44
C VAL A 139 64.38 -47.94 -20.75
N ALA A 140 64.98 -48.99 -20.17
CA ALA A 140 64.24 -49.98 -19.38
C ALA A 140 63.62 -49.35 -18.11
N LYS A 141 64.33 -48.43 -17.45
CA LYS A 141 63.82 -47.69 -16.30
C LYS A 141 62.66 -46.75 -16.69
N GLU A 142 62.77 -46.09 -17.85
CA GLU A 142 61.71 -45.26 -18.42
C GLU A 142 60.44 -46.09 -18.66
N VAL A 143 60.54 -47.25 -19.33
CA VAL A 143 59.44 -48.20 -19.55
C VAL A 143 58.83 -48.68 -18.23
N ALA A 144 59.65 -49.05 -17.25
CA ALA A 144 59.14 -49.50 -15.96
C ALA A 144 58.34 -48.40 -15.24
N SER A 145 58.77 -47.14 -15.39
CA SER A 145 58.08 -45.98 -14.83
C SER A 145 56.75 -45.70 -15.54
N THR A 146 56.72 -45.64 -16.86
CA THR A 146 55.50 -45.39 -17.65
C THR A 146 54.50 -46.54 -17.50
N ARG A 147 54.96 -47.79 -17.47
CA ARG A 147 54.11 -48.97 -17.21
C ARG A 147 53.47 -48.93 -15.83
N ARG A 148 54.22 -48.48 -14.80
CA ARG A 148 53.67 -48.29 -13.45
C ARG A 148 52.61 -47.20 -13.42
N LYS A 149 52.84 -46.07 -14.11
CA LYS A 149 51.85 -44.99 -14.24
C LYS A 149 50.57 -45.49 -14.94
N GLN A 150 50.72 -46.17 -16.08
CA GLN A 150 49.61 -46.76 -16.81
C GLN A 150 48.79 -47.70 -15.90
N HIS A 151 49.45 -48.66 -15.24
CA HIS A 151 48.78 -49.61 -14.35
C HIS A 151 48.06 -48.93 -13.17
N LEU A 152 48.67 -47.91 -12.55
CA LEU A 152 48.00 -47.15 -11.49
C LEU A 152 46.76 -46.43 -12.02
N SER A 153 46.89 -45.74 -13.15
CA SER A 153 45.77 -45.00 -13.76
C SER A 153 44.65 -45.92 -14.23
N SER A 154 44.97 -47.12 -14.75
CA SER A 154 43.96 -48.10 -15.16
C SER A 154 43.20 -48.68 -13.96
N LEU A 155 43.89 -48.99 -12.85
CA LEU A 155 43.24 -49.44 -11.62
C LEU A 155 42.30 -48.38 -11.06
N GLN A 156 42.73 -47.11 -11.00
CA GLN A 156 41.88 -46.01 -10.53
C GLN A 156 40.66 -45.85 -11.44
N TYR A 157 40.85 -45.91 -12.74
CA TYR A 157 39.77 -45.77 -13.71
C TYR A 157 38.77 -46.93 -13.66
N TYR A 158 39.24 -48.18 -13.57
CA TYR A 158 38.37 -49.37 -13.47
C TYR A 158 37.58 -49.36 -12.16
N CYS A 159 38.20 -48.96 -11.05
CA CYS A 159 37.52 -48.76 -9.78
C CYS A 159 36.40 -47.71 -9.88
N ALA A 160 36.67 -46.58 -10.54
CA ALA A 160 35.69 -45.52 -10.73
C ALA A 160 34.51 -45.99 -11.59
N LEU A 161 34.76 -46.69 -12.70
CA LEU A 161 33.71 -47.27 -13.54
C LEU A 161 32.88 -48.33 -12.81
N ASN A 162 33.52 -49.20 -12.02
CA ASN A 162 32.81 -50.19 -11.19
C ASN A 162 31.93 -49.50 -10.13
N ALA A 163 32.42 -48.44 -9.49
CA ALA A 163 31.64 -47.65 -8.54
C ALA A 163 30.47 -46.93 -9.24
N LEU A 164 30.70 -46.41 -10.46
CA LEU A 164 29.69 -45.71 -11.25
C LEU A 164 28.46 -46.59 -11.52
N GLN A 165 28.65 -47.90 -11.72
CA GLN A 165 27.53 -48.83 -11.91
C GLN A 165 26.54 -48.88 -10.72
N TYR A 166 27.01 -48.61 -9.51
CA TYR A 166 26.17 -48.48 -8.32
C TYR A 166 25.67 -47.05 -8.16
N ARG A 167 26.55 -46.06 -8.30
CA ARG A 167 26.18 -44.63 -8.16
C ARG A 167 25.08 -44.24 -9.15
N LYS A 168 25.12 -44.74 -10.40
CA LYS A 168 24.07 -44.46 -11.40
C LYS A 168 22.68 -44.94 -10.96
N ARG A 169 22.58 -46.09 -10.27
CA ARG A 169 21.29 -46.59 -9.77
C ARG A 169 20.73 -45.68 -8.69
N ILE A 170 21.57 -45.24 -7.77
CA ILE A 170 21.19 -44.31 -6.69
C ILE A 170 20.78 -42.97 -7.30
N ALA A 171 21.63 -42.40 -8.16
CA ALA A 171 21.40 -41.08 -8.76
C ALA A 171 20.14 -40.99 -9.63
N MET A 172 19.62 -42.12 -10.14
CA MET A 172 18.34 -42.14 -10.86
C MET A 172 17.13 -42.31 -9.94
N LEU A 173 17.27 -43.09 -8.86
CA LEU A 173 16.15 -43.41 -7.97
C LEU A 173 15.92 -42.32 -6.91
N ASP A 174 17.00 -41.76 -6.37
CA ASP A 174 16.96 -40.80 -5.27
C ASP A 174 16.16 -39.53 -5.64
N PRO A 175 16.36 -38.91 -6.82
CA PRO A 175 15.54 -37.76 -7.23
C PRO A 175 14.05 -38.10 -7.42
N ILE A 176 13.72 -39.31 -7.89
CA ILE A 176 12.33 -39.75 -8.06
C ILE A 176 11.66 -39.92 -6.69
N LEU A 177 12.38 -40.50 -5.73
CA LEU A 177 11.91 -40.64 -4.36
C LEU A 177 11.66 -39.27 -3.73
N GLY A 178 12.65 -38.37 -3.79
CA GLY A 178 12.52 -37.01 -3.26
C GLY A 178 11.37 -36.23 -3.91
N TYR A 179 11.17 -36.37 -5.23
CA TYR A 179 10.00 -35.80 -5.89
C TYR A 179 8.68 -36.35 -5.34
N ALA A 180 8.56 -37.68 -5.22
CA ALA A 180 7.33 -38.31 -4.74
C ALA A 180 7.00 -37.92 -3.30
N GLU A 181 8.00 -37.91 -2.41
CA GLU A 181 7.85 -37.50 -1.01
C GLU A 181 7.40 -36.04 -0.89
N GLY A 182 8.03 -35.14 -1.66
CA GLY A 182 7.63 -33.73 -1.74
C GLY A 182 6.17 -33.57 -2.17
N GLN A 183 5.76 -34.23 -3.25
CA GLN A 183 4.38 -34.16 -3.76
C GLN A 183 3.36 -34.71 -2.76
N ILE A 184 3.66 -35.85 -2.10
CA ILE A 184 2.78 -36.42 -1.08
C ILE A 184 2.58 -35.43 0.08
N SER A 185 3.68 -34.82 0.55
CA SER A 185 3.64 -33.83 1.63
C SER A 185 2.82 -32.60 1.25
N PHE A 186 3.05 -32.07 0.04
CA PHE A 186 2.32 -30.92 -0.50
C PHE A 186 0.82 -31.19 -0.57
N LEU A 187 0.41 -32.31 -1.15
CA LEU A 187 -1.01 -32.65 -1.31
C LEU A 187 -1.71 -32.89 0.03
N LYS A 188 -1.05 -33.58 0.98
CA LYS A 188 -1.61 -33.81 2.31
C LYS A 188 -1.84 -32.49 3.05
N LYS A 189 -0.81 -31.66 3.19
CA LYS A 189 -0.92 -30.35 3.87
C LYS A 189 -1.90 -29.42 3.14
N GLY A 190 -1.89 -29.43 1.80
CA GLY A 190 -2.83 -28.68 0.98
C GLY A 190 -4.29 -29.07 1.25
N SER A 191 -4.57 -30.38 1.31
CA SER A 191 -5.92 -30.87 1.59
C SER A 191 -6.43 -30.44 2.97
N GLU A 192 -5.56 -30.40 3.98
CA GLU A 192 -5.92 -29.94 5.33
C GLU A 192 -6.33 -28.45 5.32
N ILE A 193 -5.54 -27.60 4.65
CA ILE A 193 -5.82 -26.16 4.51
C ILE A 193 -7.15 -25.92 3.78
N PHE A 194 -7.41 -26.65 2.71
CA PHE A 194 -8.62 -26.49 1.91
C PHE A 194 -9.89 -27.07 2.56
N SER A 195 -9.77 -28.10 3.40
CA SER A 195 -10.91 -28.93 3.82
C SER A 195 -12.00 -28.25 4.67
N LYS A 196 -11.67 -27.31 5.56
CA LYS A 196 -12.68 -26.74 6.49
C LYS A 196 -12.66 -25.21 6.58
N LYS A 197 -11.50 -24.59 6.46
CA LYS A 197 -11.40 -23.12 6.49
C LYS A 197 -11.92 -22.48 5.21
N MET A 198 -11.62 -23.08 4.06
CA MET A 198 -11.93 -22.46 2.77
C MET A 198 -13.39 -22.64 2.34
N ASP A 199 -14.00 -23.80 2.63
CA ASP A 199 -15.43 -24.03 2.33
C ASP A 199 -16.35 -23.03 3.03
N GLY A 200 -16.05 -22.70 4.29
CA GLY A 200 -16.80 -21.68 5.05
C GLY A 200 -16.68 -20.29 4.43
N VAL A 201 -15.48 -19.90 4.02
CA VAL A 201 -15.21 -18.61 3.36
C VAL A 201 -15.91 -18.53 2.00
N ILE A 202 -15.77 -19.56 1.15
CA ILE A 202 -16.41 -19.61 -0.17
C ILE A 202 -17.93 -19.55 -0.03
N SER A 203 -18.50 -20.29 0.92
CA SER A 203 -19.95 -20.28 1.17
C SER A 203 -20.43 -18.90 1.65
N SER A 204 -19.68 -18.28 2.57
CA SER A 204 -19.99 -16.94 3.08
C SER A 204 -19.90 -15.87 1.99
N MET A 205 -18.82 -15.87 1.19
CA MET A 205 -18.67 -14.97 0.04
C MET A 205 -19.79 -15.17 -0.98
N SER A 206 -20.12 -16.42 -1.32
CA SER A 206 -21.21 -16.73 -2.24
C SER A 206 -22.57 -16.26 -1.71
N SER A 207 -22.78 -16.33 -0.39
CA SER A 207 -23.98 -15.78 0.26
C SER A 207 -24.00 -14.25 0.18
N MET A 208 -22.87 -13.60 0.46
CA MET A 208 -22.73 -12.15 0.39
C MET A 208 -22.99 -11.62 -1.03
N ILE A 209 -22.42 -12.26 -2.05
CA ILE A 209 -22.66 -11.91 -3.47
C ILE A 209 -24.14 -12.04 -3.81
N ARG A 210 -24.79 -13.16 -3.43
CA ARG A 210 -26.23 -13.33 -3.67
C ARG A 210 -27.08 -12.27 -2.96
N ARG A 211 -26.69 -11.87 -1.75
CA ARG A 211 -27.37 -10.81 -1.00
C ARG A 211 -27.23 -9.46 -1.73
N ILE A 212 -26.00 -9.08 -2.11
CA ILE A 212 -25.74 -7.83 -2.85
C ILE A 212 -26.51 -7.83 -4.17
N GLN A 213 -26.55 -8.96 -4.88
CA GLN A 213 -27.32 -9.06 -6.12
C GLN A 213 -28.83 -8.85 -5.87
N GLY A 214 -29.38 -9.44 -4.80
CA GLY A 214 -30.78 -9.23 -4.42
C GLY A 214 -31.08 -7.78 -4.02
N GLU A 215 -30.16 -7.13 -3.30
CA GLU A 215 -30.25 -5.70 -2.97
C GLU A 215 -30.22 -4.83 -4.23
N LEU A 216 -29.31 -5.13 -5.17
CA LEU A 216 -29.22 -4.44 -6.46
C LEU A 216 -30.50 -4.58 -7.28
N ASP A 217 -31.05 -5.79 -7.39
CA ASP A 217 -32.27 -6.03 -8.18
C ASP A 217 -33.49 -5.31 -7.57
N ALA A 218 -33.60 -5.32 -6.24
CA ALA A 218 -34.68 -4.62 -5.53
C ALA A 218 -34.57 -3.09 -5.68
N GLU A 219 -33.36 -2.54 -5.54
CA GLU A 219 -33.10 -1.11 -5.70
C GLU A 219 -33.32 -0.68 -7.15
N ALA A 220 -32.87 -1.48 -8.12
CA ALA A 220 -33.07 -1.22 -9.54
C ALA A 220 -34.56 -1.15 -9.90
N GLU A 221 -35.39 -2.05 -9.37
CA GLU A 221 -36.83 -2.01 -9.60
C GLU A 221 -37.49 -0.81 -8.90
N SER A 222 -37.09 -0.49 -7.67
CA SER A 222 -37.57 0.70 -6.96
C SER A 222 -37.24 2.00 -7.70
N MET A 223 -36.01 2.13 -8.22
CA MET A 223 -35.58 3.24 -9.06
C MET A 223 -36.37 3.29 -10.37
N ARG A 224 -36.67 2.15 -11.00
CA ARG A 224 -37.45 2.08 -12.24
C ARG A 224 -38.89 2.59 -12.04
N ILE A 225 -39.53 2.23 -10.93
CA ILE A 225 -40.87 2.70 -10.58
C ILE A 225 -40.84 4.21 -10.31
N SER A 226 -39.88 4.67 -9.50
CA SER A 226 -39.71 6.10 -9.19
C SER A 226 -39.46 6.94 -10.45
N GLN A 227 -38.65 6.43 -11.38
CA GLN A 227 -38.42 7.05 -12.67
C GLN A 227 -39.72 7.16 -13.49
N HIS A 228 -40.53 6.10 -13.52
CA HIS A 228 -41.80 6.13 -14.24
C HIS A 228 -42.77 7.15 -13.66
N GLU A 229 -42.88 7.22 -12.32
CA GLU A 229 -43.73 8.20 -11.63
C GLU A 229 -43.29 9.64 -11.92
N LEU A 230 -41.99 9.94 -11.78
CA LEU A 230 -41.44 11.27 -12.05
C LEU A 230 -41.62 11.71 -13.52
N LEU A 231 -41.62 10.77 -14.46
CA LEU A 231 -41.88 11.05 -15.88
C LEU A 231 -43.36 11.12 -16.23
N SER A 232 -44.27 10.68 -15.34
CA SER A 232 -45.72 10.71 -15.57
C SER A 232 -46.36 12.08 -15.31
N VAL A 233 -45.58 13.05 -14.83
CA VAL A 233 -46.04 14.43 -14.61
C VAL A 233 -46.48 15.10 -15.92
N SER A 234 -47.41 16.05 -15.81
CA SER A 234 -47.91 16.83 -16.94
C SER A 234 -46.78 17.58 -17.67
N ASP A 235 -46.88 17.67 -19.00
CA ASP A 235 -45.95 18.44 -19.84
C ASP A 235 -45.85 19.91 -19.42
N SER A 236 -46.87 20.45 -18.73
CA SER A 236 -46.86 21.79 -18.17
C SER A 236 -45.70 22.07 -17.20
N VAL A 237 -45.11 21.03 -16.58
CA VAL A 237 -43.92 21.16 -15.72
C VAL A 237 -42.66 21.48 -16.53
N TYR A 238 -42.58 21.03 -17.79
CA TYR A 238 -41.42 21.21 -18.66
C TYR A 238 -41.51 22.46 -19.54
N VAL A 239 -42.69 23.08 -19.64
CA VAL A 239 -42.92 24.28 -20.45
C VAL A 239 -42.70 25.54 -19.59
N PRO A 240 -41.67 26.36 -19.87
CA PRO A 240 -41.51 27.64 -19.21
C PRO A 240 -42.75 28.52 -19.48
N ASP A 241 -43.19 29.28 -18.48
CA ASP A 241 -44.32 30.20 -18.65
C ASP A 241 -45.67 29.56 -19.05
N TYR A 242 -45.93 28.32 -18.62
CA TYR A 242 -47.20 27.66 -18.91
C TYR A 242 -48.42 28.44 -18.34
N ASP A 243 -48.35 28.91 -17.08
CA ASP A 243 -49.47 29.57 -16.39
C ASP A 243 -49.44 31.12 -16.46
N VAL A 244 -49.03 31.71 -17.59
CA VAL A 244 -48.94 33.19 -17.73
C VAL A 244 -50.28 33.90 -17.50
N ALA A 245 -51.41 33.24 -17.80
CA ALA A 245 -52.74 33.81 -17.63
C ALA A 245 -53.20 33.90 -16.16
N SER A 246 -52.72 33.01 -15.29
CA SER A 246 -53.05 33.00 -13.85
C SER A 246 -51.92 32.37 -13.03
N PRO A 247 -50.75 33.02 -12.93
CA PRO A 247 -49.60 32.44 -12.27
C PRO A 247 -49.84 32.41 -10.75
N ASN A 248 -49.64 31.24 -10.13
CA ASN A 248 -49.64 31.13 -8.67
C ASN A 248 -48.27 31.60 -8.15
N ILE A 249 -48.19 32.86 -7.72
CA ILE A 249 -46.93 33.53 -7.35
C ILE A 249 -46.84 33.62 -5.83
N ASN A 250 -45.83 32.98 -5.23
CA ASN A 250 -45.60 33.10 -3.80
C ASN A 250 -44.75 34.33 -3.47
N ARG A 251 -45.38 35.38 -2.96
CA ARG A 251 -44.70 36.64 -2.60
C ARG A 251 -44.08 36.64 -1.20
N ASN A 252 -44.28 35.58 -0.41
CA ASN A 252 -43.82 35.49 0.98
C ASN A 252 -42.56 34.62 1.12
N LEU A 253 -41.89 34.29 0.01
CA LEU A 253 -40.65 33.52 0.04
C LEU A 253 -39.55 34.28 0.78
N ILE A 254 -38.81 33.57 1.63
CA ILE A 254 -37.61 34.07 2.34
C ILE A 254 -36.36 33.28 1.94
N GLN A 255 -36.54 32.29 1.07
CA GLN A 255 -35.49 31.52 0.43
C GLN A 255 -35.94 31.19 -1.00
N LYS A 256 -35.03 31.21 -1.96
CA LYS A 256 -35.28 30.78 -3.33
C LYS A 256 -34.00 30.24 -3.96
N ALA A 257 -34.15 29.22 -4.80
CA ALA A 257 -33.07 28.63 -5.58
C ALA A 257 -33.56 28.31 -7.00
N GLY A 258 -32.67 28.39 -7.98
CA GLY A 258 -33.00 28.13 -9.37
C GLY A 258 -31.97 28.71 -10.34
N TYR A 259 -32.09 28.34 -11.62
CA TYR A 259 -31.24 28.89 -12.66
C TYR A 259 -31.68 30.32 -13.03
N LEU A 260 -30.70 31.21 -13.16
CA LEU A 260 -30.87 32.55 -13.72
C LEU A 260 -29.76 32.80 -14.75
N ASN A 261 -30.04 33.67 -15.73
CA ASN A 261 -28.98 34.18 -16.59
C ASN A 261 -28.41 35.47 -16.00
N MET A 262 -27.11 35.49 -15.72
CA MET A 262 -26.39 36.66 -15.22
C MET A 262 -25.74 37.41 -16.37
N ARG A 263 -25.93 38.73 -16.39
CA ARG A 263 -25.28 39.60 -17.36
C ARG A 263 -23.88 39.97 -16.89
N SER A 264 -22.89 39.74 -17.74
CA SER A 264 -21.50 40.14 -17.54
C SER A 264 -21.09 41.15 -18.62
N LYS A 265 -20.37 42.20 -18.24
CA LYS A 265 -19.76 43.13 -19.21
C LYS A 265 -18.36 42.63 -19.55
N THR A 266 -18.17 42.15 -20.77
CA THR A 266 -16.90 41.62 -21.27
C THR A 266 -16.19 42.68 -22.10
N GLY A 267 -15.71 43.77 -21.47
CA GLY A 267 -15.04 44.88 -22.13
C GLY A 267 -15.84 46.19 -22.11
N LEU A 268 -15.53 47.13 -23.00
CA LEU A 268 -16.08 48.49 -22.96
C LEU A 268 -17.52 48.59 -23.50
N VAL A 269 -17.93 47.67 -24.40
CA VAL A 269 -19.24 47.71 -25.10
C VAL A 269 -19.92 46.33 -25.19
N THR A 270 -19.17 45.23 -25.10
CA THR A 270 -19.69 43.87 -25.24
C THR A 270 -20.24 43.31 -23.93
N THR A 271 -21.39 42.65 -24.01
CA THR A 271 -22.06 41.99 -22.89
C THR A 271 -22.28 40.52 -23.22
N SER A 272 -22.21 39.67 -22.20
CA SER A 272 -22.51 38.24 -22.28
C SER A 272 -23.52 37.86 -21.21
N TRP A 273 -24.25 36.77 -21.45
CA TRP A 273 -25.21 36.21 -20.52
C TRP A 273 -24.82 34.76 -20.22
N GLU A 274 -24.73 34.41 -18.94
CA GLU A 274 -24.32 33.08 -18.49
C GLU A 274 -25.39 32.48 -17.59
N ARG A 275 -25.81 31.24 -17.89
CA ARG A 275 -26.82 30.52 -17.09
C ARG A 275 -26.14 29.84 -15.90
N LEU A 276 -26.42 30.32 -14.71
CA LEU A 276 -25.82 29.84 -13.47
C LEU A 276 -26.91 29.48 -12.45
N TYR A 277 -26.57 28.61 -11.49
CA TYR A 277 -27.51 28.23 -10.44
C TYR A 277 -27.36 29.17 -9.25
N PHE A 278 -28.42 29.92 -8.94
CA PHE A 278 -28.45 30.85 -7.83
C PHE A 278 -29.28 30.31 -6.69
N PHE A 279 -28.89 30.63 -5.46
CA PHE A 279 -29.66 30.32 -4.27
C PHE A 279 -29.39 31.34 -3.17
N THR A 280 -30.39 31.58 -2.34
CA THR A 280 -30.27 32.44 -1.16
C THR A 280 -29.90 31.63 0.07
N GLN A 281 -28.89 32.05 0.81
CA GLN A 281 -28.45 31.38 2.03
C GLN A 281 -27.94 32.40 3.05
N GLY A 282 -28.49 32.41 4.26
CA GLY A 282 -27.98 33.27 5.34
C GLY A 282 -28.03 34.77 5.04
N GLY A 283 -29.01 35.25 4.27
CA GLY A 283 -29.08 36.65 3.83
C GLY A 283 -28.21 36.97 2.61
N ASN A 284 -27.47 36.00 2.07
CA ASN A 284 -26.62 36.18 0.91
C ASN A 284 -27.23 35.57 -0.35
N LEU A 285 -26.89 36.13 -1.51
CA LEU A 285 -27.07 35.53 -2.81
C LEU A 285 -25.80 34.77 -3.21
N MET A 286 -25.95 33.47 -3.38
CA MET A 286 -24.89 32.54 -3.78
C MET A 286 -25.08 32.12 -5.24
N CYS A 287 -24.00 31.73 -5.89
CA CYS A 287 -23.98 31.23 -7.26
C CYS A 287 -23.06 30.02 -7.39
N GLN A 288 -23.49 28.98 -8.09
CA GLN A 288 -22.72 27.77 -8.34
C GLN A 288 -22.69 27.45 -9.83
N HIS A 289 -21.49 27.22 -10.40
CA HIS A 289 -21.38 26.75 -11.78
C HIS A 289 -21.70 25.25 -11.86
N ARG A 290 -22.18 24.82 -13.03
CA ARG A 290 -22.44 23.40 -13.30
C ARG A 290 -21.13 22.62 -13.27
N GLY A 291 -21.01 21.69 -12.34
CA GLY A 291 -19.82 20.84 -12.15
C GLY A 291 -18.93 21.28 -10.97
N GLU A 292 -19.22 22.41 -10.32
CA GLU A 292 -18.52 22.81 -9.10
C GLU A 292 -19.15 22.17 -7.86
N VAL A 293 -18.32 21.84 -6.87
CA VAL A 293 -18.75 21.21 -5.62
C VAL A 293 -19.45 22.20 -4.67
N ALA A 294 -19.12 23.48 -4.75
CA ALA A 294 -19.66 24.51 -3.85
C ALA A 294 -19.97 25.82 -4.59
N GLY A 295 -20.97 26.56 -4.10
CA GLY A 295 -21.33 27.89 -4.61
C GLY A 295 -20.51 29.00 -3.97
N GLY A 296 -20.16 30.01 -4.78
CA GLY A 296 -19.51 31.24 -4.35
C GLY A 296 -20.50 32.33 -3.93
N LEU A 297 -20.05 33.21 -3.03
CA LEU A 297 -20.80 34.41 -2.65
C LEU A 297 -20.80 35.43 -3.78
N ILE A 298 -21.97 35.84 -4.25
CA ILE A 298 -22.10 36.91 -5.26
C ILE A 298 -22.38 38.25 -4.59
N GLN A 299 -23.38 38.30 -3.72
CA GLN A 299 -23.81 39.55 -3.11
C GLN A 299 -24.49 39.31 -1.77
N ASP A 300 -24.12 40.10 -0.77
CA ASP A 300 -24.89 40.25 0.47
C ASP A 300 -26.18 41.02 0.15
N LEU A 301 -27.34 40.44 0.49
CA LEU A 301 -28.65 41.04 0.20
C LEU A 301 -29.10 42.03 1.29
N ASP A 302 -28.32 42.22 2.35
CA ASP A 302 -28.62 43.18 3.39
C ASP A 302 -28.78 44.60 2.81
N ASN A 303 -29.93 45.22 3.09
CA ASN A 303 -30.31 46.54 2.55
C ASN A 303 -30.22 46.70 1.01
N CYS A 304 -30.12 45.61 0.24
CA CYS A 304 -30.13 45.68 -1.21
C CYS A 304 -31.51 46.08 -1.76
N SER A 305 -31.53 46.90 -2.81
CA SER A 305 -32.77 47.14 -3.55
C SER A 305 -32.83 46.22 -4.77
N VAL A 306 -33.98 45.61 -4.99
CA VAL A 306 -34.25 44.80 -6.19
C VAL A 306 -35.39 45.40 -6.98
N MET A 307 -35.20 45.57 -8.29
CA MET A 307 -36.18 46.21 -9.17
C MET A 307 -36.21 45.57 -10.55
N ALA A 308 -37.39 45.63 -11.17
CA ALA A 308 -37.58 45.33 -12.58
C ALA A 308 -36.70 46.23 -13.44
N VAL A 309 -36.04 45.69 -14.46
CA VAL A 309 -35.23 46.48 -15.40
C VAL A 309 -35.48 46.04 -16.83
N ASP A 310 -35.64 47.01 -17.73
CA ASP A 310 -35.59 46.74 -19.16
C ASP A 310 -34.12 46.71 -19.61
N CYS A 311 -33.67 45.57 -20.13
CA CYS A 311 -32.28 45.35 -20.49
C CYS A 311 -32.18 44.54 -21.78
N GLU A 312 -31.64 45.14 -22.84
CA GLU A 312 -31.37 44.48 -24.13
C GLU A 312 -32.61 43.78 -24.75
N ASP A 313 -33.82 44.32 -24.53
CA ASP A 313 -35.10 43.74 -25.00
C ASP A 313 -35.33 42.29 -24.51
N ARG A 314 -34.70 41.91 -23.37
CA ARG A 314 -34.85 40.59 -22.76
C ARG A 314 -35.97 40.60 -21.71
N ARG A 315 -36.87 39.63 -21.85
CA ARG A 315 -37.97 39.39 -20.90
C ARG A 315 -37.44 39.05 -19.50
N TYR A 316 -38.16 39.49 -18.48
CA TYR A 316 -37.98 39.10 -17.08
C TYR A 316 -36.60 39.41 -16.49
N CYS A 317 -36.03 40.54 -16.88
CA CYS A 317 -34.79 41.06 -16.28
C CYS A 317 -35.08 41.87 -15.01
N PHE A 318 -34.27 41.66 -13.99
CA PHE A 318 -34.28 42.45 -12.76
C PHE A 318 -32.85 42.79 -12.34
N GLN A 319 -32.71 43.88 -11.61
CA GLN A 319 -31.43 44.35 -11.10
C GLN A 319 -31.44 44.35 -9.58
N ILE A 320 -30.37 43.84 -8.98
CA ILE A 320 -30.09 43.97 -7.55
C ILE A 320 -28.99 45.03 -7.40
N THR A 321 -29.26 46.04 -6.59
CA THR A 321 -28.39 47.17 -6.34
C THR A 321 -27.97 47.17 -4.88
N SER A 322 -26.66 47.16 -4.64
CA SER A 322 -26.09 47.25 -3.29
C SER A 322 -26.47 48.57 -2.59
N PRO A 323 -26.49 48.63 -1.25
CA PRO A 323 -26.78 49.86 -0.50
C PRO A 323 -25.86 51.03 -0.86
N SER A 324 -24.60 50.71 -1.20
CA SER A 324 -23.59 51.69 -1.61
C SER A 324 -23.75 52.21 -3.04
N GLY A 325 -24.64 51.60 -3.84
CA GLY A 325 -24.81 51.86 -5.27
C GLY A 325 -23.64 51.42 -6.16
N LYS A 326 -22.58 50.84 -5.59
CA LYS A 326 -21.34 50.49 -6.31
C LYS A 326 -21.43 49.16 -7.07
N SER A 327 -22.17 48.20 -6.54
CA SER A 327 -22.41 46.90 -7.20
C SER A 327 -23.85 46.80 -7.68
N ASN A 328 -24.00 46.48 -8.97
CA ASN A 328 -25.27 46.23 -9.65
C ASN A 328 -25.14 44.93 -10.44
N ILE A 329 -25.93 43.93 -10.08
CA ILE A 329 -26.04 42.68 -10.84
C ILE A 329 -27.37 42.64 -11.57
N ILE A 330 -27.33 42.27 -12.84
CA ILE A 330 -28.53 42.12 -13.67
C ILE A 330 -28.72 40.63 -13.94
N LEU A 331 -29.89 40.15 -13.56
CA LEU A 331 -30.29 38.75 -13.65
C LEU A 331 -31.55 38.63 -14.50
N GLN A 332 -31.70 37.50 -15.16
CA GLN A 332 -32.86 37.19 -15.98
C GLN A 332 -33.45 35.84 -15.55
N ALA A 333 -34.75 35.83 -15.26
CA ALA A 333 -35.52 34.63 -14.98
C ALA A 333 -36.12 34.01 -16.25
N GLU A 334 -36.43 32.72 -16.21
CA GLU A 334 -36.96 31.96 -17.35
C GLU A 334 -38.46 32.19 -17.59
N GLY A 335 -39.18 32.68 -16.58
CA GLY A 335 -40.62 32.95 -16.68
C GLY A 335 -41.14 33.96 -15.66
N LYS A 336 -42.37 34.43 -15.87
CA LYS A 336 -43.03 35.49 -15.07
C LYS A 336 -43.20 35.11 -13.60
N ARG A 337 -43.56 33.84 -13.31
CA ARG A 337 -43.68 33.36 -11.93
C ARG A 337 -42.33 33.43 -11.21
N GLU A 338 -41.30 32.81 -11.79
CA GLU A 338 -39.94 32.81 -11.24
C GLU A 338 -39.43 34.23 -11.04
N TYR A 339 -39.66 35.11 -12.01
CA TYR A 339 -39.31 36.52 -11.98
C TYR A 339 -39.91 37.27 -10.78
N GLU A 340 -41.23 37.20 -10.60
CA GLU A 340 -41.89 37.89 -9.48
C GLU A 340 -41.50 37.29 -8.12
N GLU A 341 -41.30 35.96 -8.06
CA GLU A 341 -40.86 35.27 -6.86
C GLU A 341 -39.42 35.62 -6.47
N TRP A 342 -38.49 35.72 -7.42
CA TRP A 342 -37.12 36.17 -7.17
C TRP A 342 -37.09 37.59 -6.61
N ILE A 343 -37.80 38.53 -7.24
CA ILE A 343 -37.90 39.91 -6.74
C ILE A 343 -38.52 39.96 -5.34
N SER A 344 -39.58 39.18 -5.10
CA SER A 344 -40.26 39.16 -3.80
C SER A 344 -39.35 38.55 -2.72
N ALA A 345 -38.68 37.43 -3.01
CA ALA A 345 -37.78 36.78 -2.08
C ALA A 345 -36.60 37.67 -1.67
N ILE A 346 -35.95 38.31 -2.63
CA ILE A 346 -34.83 39.22 -2.37
C ILE A 346 -35.30 40.45 -1.57
N ASN A 347 -36.46 41.02 -1.91
CA ASN A 347 -37.04 42.12 -1.13
C ASN A 347 -37.36 41.71 0.32
N ASN A 348 -37.91 40.52 0.52
CA ASN A 348 -38.24 40.01 1.85
C ASN A 348 -36.98 39.79 2.68
N ILE A 349 -35.93 39.19 2.10
CA ILE A 349 -34.64 38.97 2.77
C ILE A 349 -34.00 40.32 3.14
N SER A 350 -33.96 41.26 2.21
CA SER A 350 -33.40 42.60 2.43
C SER A 350 -34.11 43.36 3.56
N ARG A 351 -35.43 43.22 3.68
CA ARG A 351 -36.25 43.91 4.69
C ARG A 351 -36.30 43.20 6.04
N GLN A 352 -36.21 41.87 6.09
CA GLN A 352 -36.39 41.09 7.32
C GLN A 352 -35.29 41.31 8.36
N ILE A 353 -34.10 41.75 7.94
CA ILE A 353 -32.99 42.06 8.86
C ILE A 353 -33.30 43.31 9.72
N TYR A 354 -34.11 44.26 9.21
CA TYR A 354 -34.34 45.56 9.89
C TYR A 354 -35.69 45.73 10.57
N LEU A 355 -36.68 44.87 10.28
CA LEU A 355 -38.07 45.03 10.76
C LEU A 355 -38.44 44.08 11.91
N THR A 356 -37.47 43.45 12.57
CA THR A 356 -37.72 42.55 13.71
C THR A 356 -37.08 43.10 14.99
N ASP A 357 -37.81 43.03 16.10
CA ASP A 357 -37.38 43.55 17.43
C ASP A 357 -36.14 42.83 18.00
N ASN A 358 -35.68 41.76 17.34
CA ASN A 358 -34.45 41.03 17.66
C ASN A 358 -33.74 40.54 16.38
N PRO A 359 -32.85 41.35 15.77
CA PRO A 359 -32.15 41.01 14.53
C PRO A 359 -31.18 39.82 14.67
N GLU A 360 -30.63 39.56 15.87
CA GLU A 360 -29.74 38.42 16.12
C GLU A 360 -30.47 37.06 16.01
N ALA A 361 -31.68 36.95 16.55
CA ALA A 361 -32.45 35.70 16.50
C ALA A 361 -32.88 35.31 15.06
N VAL A 362 -33.13 36.31 14.22
CA VAL A 362 -33.53 36.11 12.81
C VAL A 362 -32.32 35.77 11.94
N ALA A 363 -31.17 36.41 12.16
CA ALA A 363 -29.91 36.06 11.52
C ALA A 363 -29.46 34.63 11.85
N ILE A 364 -29.65 34.19 13.11
CA ILE A 364 -29.39 32.79 13.53
C ILE A 364 -30.31 31.81 12.79
N LYS A 365 -31.60 32.13 12.65
CA LYS A 365 -32.57 31.27 11.94
C LYS A 365 -32.32 31.20 10.42
N LEU A 366 -31.90 32.29 9.79
CA LEU A 366 -31.50 32.36 8.38
C LEU A 366 -30.20 31.60 8.09
N ASN A 367 -29.26 31.59 9.05
CA ASN A 367 -28.01 30.82 8.97
C ASN A 367 -28.16 29.35 9.38
N GLN A 368 -29.28 28.97 10.00
CA GLN A 368 -29.52 27.57 10.42
C GLN A 368 -29.60 26.61 9.22
N THR A 369 -30.11 27.07 8.08
CA THR A 369 -30.14 26.29 6.83
C THR A 369 -28.75 26.21 6.18
N ALA A 370 -27.86 27.19 6.44
CA ALA A 370 -26.47 27.14 6.02
C ALA A 370 -25.67 26.07 6.76
N LEU A 371 -25.96 25.88 8.06
CA LEU A 371 -25.40 24.79 8.86
C LEU A 371 -25.83 23.40 8.36
N GLN A 372 -27.08 23.24 7.88
CA GLN A 372 -27.60 21.98 7.35
C GLN A 372 -27.14 21.66 5.92
N ALA A 373 -26.82 22.67 5.11
CA ALA A 373 -26.33 22.48 3.73
C ALA A 373 -24.83 22.15 3.66
N VAL A 374 -24.06 22.46 4.72
CA VAL A 374 -22.62 22.17 4.83
C VAL A 374 -22.36 20.82 5.54
N THR A 375 -23.40 20.19 6.10
CA THR A 375 -23.37 18.77 6.47
C THR A 375 -23.71 17.90 5.25
N PRO A 376 -22.79 17.07 4.73
CA PRO A 376 -23.21 15.96 3.89
C PRO A 376 -24.15 15.10 4.73
N ILE A 377 -25.34 14.81 4.22
CA ILE A 377 -26.15 13.71 4.75
C ILE A 377 -25.35 12.44 4.47
N THR A 378 -24.53 12.01 5.43
CA THR A 378 -24.09 10.63 5.47
C THR A 378 -25.35 9.82 5.71
N SER A 379 -25.81 9.14 4.66
CA SER A 379 -26.87 8.16 4.70
C SER A 379 -26.56 7.05 5.72
N PHE A 380 -26.92 7.32 6.97
CA PHE A 380 -27.05 6.37 8.07
C PHE A 380 -28.29 6.68 8.92
N GLU A 381 -29.33 7.26 8.31
CA GLU A 381 -30.66 7.27 8.93
C GLU A 381 -31.38 5.96 8.63
N LYS A 382 -31.27 5.04 9.59
CA LYS A 382 -32.15 3.88 9.69
C LYS A 382 -33.58 4.42 9.85
N LYS A 383 -34.42 4.18 8.84
CA LYS A 383 -35.86 4.45 8.81
C LYS A 383 -36.49 4.23 10.19
N THR A 384 -36.77 5.31 10.91
CA THR A 384 -37.53 5.25 12.16
C THR A 384 -39.00 5.34 11.77
N GLU A 385 -39.69 4.20 11.75
CA GLU A 385 -41.14 4.15 11.55
C GLU A 385 -41.84 4.98 12.64
N THR A 386 -42.60 5.96 12.18
CA THR A 386 -43.50 6.79 12.98
C THR A 386 -44.53 5.93 13.70
N ALA A 387 -44.54 6.01 15.03
CA ALA A 387 -45.59 5.48 15.88
C ALA A 387 -46.92 6.25 15.69
N GLN A 388 -48.02 5.51 15.61
CA GLN A 388 -49.35 5.97 16.03
C GLN A 388 -49.96 4.99 17.05
N PRO A 389 -50.89 5.46 17.91
CA PRO A 389 -51.06 4.91 19.26
C PRO A 389 -52.33 4.07 19.46
N GLY A 390 -52.23 3.12 20.41
CA GLY A 390 -53.35 2.61 21.22
C GLY A 390 -53.97 1.28 20.79
N GLU A 391 -53.80 0.23 21.59
CA GLU A 391 -54.86 -0.30 22.48
C GLU A 391 -54.40 -1.57 23.21
N SER A 392 -54.97 -1.75 24.40
CA SER A 392 -54.78 -2.82 25.39
C SER A 392 -55.00 -4.25 24.87
N ILE A 393 -54.37 -5.26 25.48
CA ILE A 393 -55.02 -6.39 26.19
C ILE A 393 -54.01 -7.42 26.79
N LYS A 394 -54.18 -7.64 28.10
CA LYS A 394 -53.91 -8.75 29.04
C LYS A 394 -53.19 -10.08 28.65
N VAL A 395 -52.28 -10.47 29.56
CA VAL A 395 -52.17 -11.75 30.33
C VAL A 395 -51.81 -13.02 29.51
N THR A 396 -50.76 -13.82 29.78
CA THR A 396 -50.59 -14.74 30.92
C THR A 396 -49.18 -15.38 30.88
N ALA A 397 -48.58 -15.67 32.04
CA ALA A 397 -47.42 -16.58 32.21
C ALA A 397 -47.87 -18.07 32.13
N PRO A 398 -46.97 -19.09 32.10
CA PRO A 398 -46.21 -19.47 33.30
C PRO A 398 -44.77 -19.98 33.06
N GLN A 399 -44.07 -20.07 34.20
CA GLN A 399 -42.68 -20.43 34.46
C GLN A 399 -42.37 -21.92 34.24
N SER A 400 -41.11 -22.24 33.95
CA SER A 400 -40.41 -23.37 34.58
C SER A 400 -38.88 -23.17 34.54
N ALA A 401 -38.23 -23.61 35.62
CA ALA A 401 -36.87 -23.27 36.06
C ALA A 401 -35.78 -24.17 35.46
N THR A 402 -34.53 -23.66 35.32
CA THR A 402 -33.33 -24.21 36.01
C THR A 402 -32.02 -23.43 35.70
N SER A 403 -31.35 -23.02 36.79
CA SER A 403 -29.91 -22.97 37.06
C SER A 403 -28.87 -22.63 35.96
N GLY A 404 -28.33 -21.40 36.05
CA GLY A 404 -26.90 -21.15 36.37
C GLY A 404 -25.82 -21.47 35.34
N SER A 405 -25.27 -20.45 34.69
CA SER A 405 -23.83 -20.24 34.44
C SER A 405 -23.59 -18.99 33.57
N ALA A 406 -22.91 -18.01 34.14
CA ALA A 406 -22.28 -16.81 33.57
C ALA A 406 -22.39 -16.57 32.06
N THR A 407 -23.19 -15.58 31.68
CA THR A 407 -23.13 -14.89 30.38
C THR A 407 -22.44 -13.55 30.55
N GLU A 408 -21.39 -13.34 29.75
CA GLU A 408 -20.76 -12.06 29.45
C GLU A 408 -21.82 -11.02 29.06
N GLU A 409 -21.74 -9.84 29.67
CA GLU A 409 -22.53 -8.69 29.26
C GLU A 409 -22.06 -8.19 27.88
N PRO A 410 -22.97 -7.90 26.93
CA PRO A 410 -22.60 -7.25 25.69
C PRO A 410 -22.28 -5.78 25.95
N LEU A 411 -21.06 -5.38 25.57
CA LEU A 411 -20.57 -4.01 25.60
C LEU A 411 -21.52 -3.08 24.82
N HIS A 412 -22.09 -2.11 25.53
CA HIS A 412 -22.76 -0.94 24.97
C HIS A 412 -21.84 -0.23 23.94
N GLU A 413 -22.30 -0.09 22.69
CA GLU A 413 -21.67 0.80 21.71
C GLU A 413 -21.79 2.25 22.21
N CYS A 414 -20.66 2.94 22.35
CA CYS A 414 -20.60 4.32 22.77
C CYS A 414 -20.86 5.25 21.56
N GLU A 415 -21.86 6.12 21.67
CA GLU A 415 -22.26 7.12 20.67
C GLU A 415 -21.09 8.04 20.27
N PRO A 416 -20.94 8.42 18.98
CA PRO A 416 -19.81 9.22 18.49
C PRO A 416 -19.66 10.59 19.15
N GLU A 417 -20.74 11.15 19.68
CA GLU A 417 -20.78 12.47 20.34
C GLU A 417 -20.10 12.49 21.73
N GLN A 418 -19.84 11.32 22.34
CA GLN A 418 -19.24 11.22 23.68
C GLN A 418 -17.71 11.16 23.68
N LEU A 419 -17.07 11.04 22.50
CA LEU A 419 -15.62 10.85 22.35
C LEU A 419 -14.81 12.15 22.45
N ILE A 420 -15.44 13.29 22.17
CA ILE A 420 -14.81 14.62 22.20
C ILE A 420 -15.29 15.38 23.43
N ALA A 421 -14.40 16.17 24.04
CA ALA A 421 -14.76 16.98 25.20
C ALA A 421 -15.67 18.15 24.77
N PRO A 422 -16.94 18.22 25.25
CA PRO A 422 -17.88 19.27 24.86
C PRO A 422 -17.34 20.66 25.21
N GLY A 423 -17.37 21.59 24.25
CA GLY A 423 -16.92 22.96 24.44
C GLY A 423 -15.41 23.19 24.29
N THR A 424 -14.65 22.21 23.79
CA THR A 424 -13.20 22.36 23.56
C THR A 424 -12.92 23.18 22.30
N PRO A 425 -12.15 24.27 22.34
CA PRO A 425 -11.79 25.02 21.16
C PRO A 425 -10.86 24.22 20.24
N ILE A 426 -11.09 24.31 18.93
CA ILE A 426 -10.19 23.74 17.92
C ILE A 426 -9.06 24.76 17.68
N GLN A 427 -7.82 24.31 17.84
CA GLN A 427 -6.65 25.14 17.61
C GLN A 427 -6.17 24.98 16.17
N PHE A 428 -6.16 26.06 15.40
CA PHE A 428 -5.75 26.07 13.99
C PHE A 428 -4.30 26.52 13.75
N ASP A 429 -3.67 27.13 14.77
CA ASP A 429 -2.28 27.60 14.73
C ASP A 429 -1.48 27.03 15.90
N ILE A 430 -0.28 26.50 15.61
CA ILE A 430 0.65 25.97 16.63
C ILE A 430 1.48 27.12 17.28
N VAL A 431 1.33 28.36 16.81
CA VAL A 431 2.16 29.49 17.25
C VAL A 431 1.48 30.25 18.40
N LEU A 432 1.98 30.09 19.63
CA LEU A 432 1.80 31.10 20.66
C LEU A 432 2.86 32.21 20.44
N PRO A 433 2.49 33.49 20.29
CA PRO A 433 3.44 34.59 20.10
C PRO A 433 4.40 34.84 21.29
N ALA A 434 4.20 34.17 22.42
CA ALA A 434 4.83 34.53 23.69
C ALA A 434 6.09 33.71 24.05
N THR A 435 6.40 32.61 23.37
CA THR A 435 7.57 31.75 23.71
C THR A 435 8.84 32.08 22.92
N GLU A 436 8.76 32.87 21.84
CA GLU A 436 9.94 33.28 21.05
C GLU A 436 10.94 34.15 21.83
N PHE A 437 10.54 34.76 22.96
CA PHE A 437 11.42 35.62 23.76
C PHE A 437 12.19 34.92 24.89
N GLN A 438 11.85 33.67 25.25
CA GLN A 438 12.50 32.98 26.38
C GLN A 438 13.56 31.95 25.97
N ASP A 439 13.46 31.37 24.77
CA ASP A 439 14.40 30.33 24.30
C ASP A 439 15.65 30.86 23.59
N GLN A 440 15.75 32.16 23.32
CA GLN A 440 17.00 32.74 22.77
C GLN A 440 18.19 32.68 23.75
N ASN A 441 17.95 32.38 25.04
CA ASN A 441 19.00 32.28 26.06
C ASN A 441 19.38 30.84 26.47
N ARG A 442 18.82 29.81 25.82
CA ARG A 442 19.30 28.43 25.97
C ARG A 442 19.60 27.87 24.58
N GLY A 443 20.89 27.83 24.25
CA GLY A 443 21.40 27.48 22.92
C GLY A 443 20.72 26.27 22.28
N SER A 444 19.76 26.53 21.39
CA SER A 444 19.12 25.51 20.57
C SER A 444 19.94 25.33 19.30
N ARG A 445 20.45 24.11 19.09
CA ARG A 445 21.31 23.73 17.96
C ARG A 445 20.49 23.74 16.66
N ARG A 446 20.95 24.50 15.65
CA ARG A 446 20.46 24.40 14.27
C ARG A 446 20.67 22.96 13.75
N THR A 447 19.60 22.26 13.38
CA THR A 447 19.68 20.91 12.79
C THR A 447 19.89 20.99 11.28
N ASN A 448 21.02 20.47 10.77
CA ASN A 448 21.32 20.34 9.34
C ASN A 448 20.56 19.14 8.74
N PRO A 449 19.77 19.30 7.66
CA PRO A 449 19.01 18.22 7.05
C PRO A 449 19.84 17.19 6.26
N PHE A 450 21.15 17.40 6.05
CA PHE A 450 22.02 16.51 5.27
C PHE A 450 23.13 15.79 6.08
N GLY A 451 23.01 15.69 7.40
CA GLY A 451 23.85 14.77 8.18
C GLY A 451 25.33 15.14 8.34
N GLU A 452 25.75 16.34 7.93
CA GLU A 452 27.11 16.82 8.19
C GLU A 452 27.12 17.92 9.25
N SER A 453 27.59 17.58 10.45
CA SER A 453 28.13 18.57 11.37
C SER A 453 29.51 18.12 11.79
N GLU A 454 30.55 18.80 11.29
CA GLU A 454 31.87 18.76 11.89
C GLU A 454 31.75 19.29 13.33
N ASN A 455 31.99 18.44 14.33
CA ASN A 455 32.71 18.84 15.53
C ASN A 455 33.20 17.62 16.31
N LYS A 456 34.53 17.62 16.51
CA LYS A 456 35.27 16.78 17.45
C LYS A 456 34.83 17.15 18.87
N ASP A 457 34.10 16.27 19.54
CA ASP A 457 34.38 15.88 20.93
C ASP A 457 33.40 14.79 21.36
N GLY A 458 33.95 13.72 21.90
CA GLY A 458 33.26 12.49 22.20
C GLY A 458 32.41 12.55 23.48
N SER A 459 31.45 11.64 23.52
CA SER A 459 30.53 11.27 24.61
C SER A 459 29.22 12.05 24.72
N VAL A 460 28.12 11.29 24.67
CA VAL A 460 26.71 11.61 24.99
C VAL A 460 25.77 12.06 23.85
N ALA A 461 26.04 11.79 22.56
CA ALA A 461 25.12 12.18 21.46
C ALA A 461 24.69 11.05 20.49
N ASP A 462 24.72 9.79 20.90
CA ASP A 462 24.60 8.65 19.95
C ASP A 462 23.25 7.90 19.99
N GLU A 463 22.31 8.28 20.85
CA GLU A 463 21.08 7.49 21.09
C GLU A 463 19.87 7.81 20.19
N GLY A 464 19.96 8.82 19.31
CA GLY A 464 18.84 9.31 18.48
C GLY A 464 18.96 9.01 16.97
N LEU A 465 20.04 8.37 16.52
CA LEU A 465 20.42 8.33 15.11
C LEU A 465 19.88 7.11 14.34
N LEU A 466 19.15 6.19 14.97
CA LEU A 466 18.72 4.94 14.31
C LEU A 466 17.62 5.12 13.26
N LEU A 467 16.79 6.15 13.42
CA LEU A 467 15.69 6.45 12.52
C LEU A 467 15.58 7.96 12.37
N GLN A 468 15.64 8.43 11.12
CA GLN A 468 15.38 9.82 10.78
C GLN A 468 14.61 9.86 9.45
N GLN A 469 13.31 10.12 9.52
CA GLN A 469 12.45 10.27 8.34
C GLN A 469 11.78 11.63 8.33
N MET A 470 11.80 12.28 7.17
CA MET A 470 11.25 13.61 6.97
C MET A 470 10.07 13.55 6.00
N PHE A 471 8.96 14.17 6.39
CA PHE A 471 7.77 14.31 5.56
C PHE A 471 7.37 15.78 5.48
N VAL A 472 6.83 16.21 4.34
CA VAL A 472 6.25 17.54 4.22
C VAL A 472 4.76 17.46 4.54
N VAL A 473 4.34 18.21 5.57
CA VAL A 473 2.96 18.19 6.08
C VAL A 473 2.42 19.60 6.28
N ARG A 474 1.10 19.71 6.35
CA ARG A 474 0.37 20.92 6.72
C ARG A 474 -0.45 20.64 7.96
N PHE A 475 -0.32 21.50 8.96
CA PHE A 475 -1.15 21.41 10.16
C PHE A 475 -2.57 21.89 9.88
N LEU A 476 -3.55 21.02 10.15
CA LEU A 476 -4.97 21.33 9.95
C LEU A 476 -5.61 21.80 11.24
N GLY A 477 -5.28 21.18 12.36
CA GLY A 477 -5.74 21.60 13.67
C GLY A 477 -5.52 20.55 14.74
N SER A 478 -5.74 20.95 16.00
CA SER A 478 -5.73 20.06 17.16
C SER A 478 -6.92 20.30 18.06
N MET A 479 -7.32 19.26 18.78
CA MET A 479 -8.42 19.33 19.75
C MET A 479 -8.20 18.33 20.89
N ALA A 480 -8.69 18.69 22.10
CA ALA A 480 -8.65 17.79 23.25
C ALA A 480 -9.73 16.71 23.17
N VAL A 481 -9.39 15.50 23.61
CA VAL A 481 -10.25 14.31 23.54
C VAL A 481 -10.34 13.59 24.88
N LYS A 482 -11.42 12.85 25.11
CA LYS A 482 -11.70 12.20 26.40
C LYS A 482 -11.15 10.79 26.51
N SER A 483 -10.90 10.10 25.40
CA SER A 483 -10.44 8.71 25.39
C SER A 483 -9.42 8.45 24.29
N SER A 484 -8.49 7.54 24.55
CA SER A 484 -7.48 7.06 23.59
C SER A 484 -7.70 5.59 23.18
N SER A 485 -8.85 5.03 23.52
CA SER A 485 -9.11 3.58 23.42
C SER A 485 -9.31 3.08 21.99
N THR A 486 -9.67 3.96 21.04
CA THR A 486 -9.92 3.57 19.64
C THR A 486 -9.49 4.63 18.63
N ASN A 487 -9.10 4.18 17.43
CA ASN A 487 -8.81 5.06 16.29
C ASN A 487 -10.03 5.87 15.81
N LYS A 488 -11.25 5.51 16.25
CA LYS A 488 -12.48 6.27 15.96
C LYS A 488 -12.39 7.73 16.40
N VAL A 489 -11.68 7.99 17.51
CA VAL A 489 -11.45 9.34 18.04
C VAL A 489 -10.65 10.21 17.06
N ILE A 490 -9.69 9.61 16.35
CA ILE A 490 -8.87 10.32 15.35
C ILE A 490 -9.73 10.69 14.14
N TYR A 491 -10.57 9.78 13.65
CA TYR A 491 -11.45 10.06 12.51
C TYR A 491 -12.51 11.11 12.83
N GLU A 492 -13.08 11.06 14.03
CA GLU A 492 -14.04 12.06 14.48
C GLU A 492 -13.36 13.44 14.65
N ALA A 493 -12.13 13.49 15.18
CA ALA A 493 -11.36 14.72 15.26
C ALA A 493 -11.01 15.27 13.87
N MET A 494 -10.62 14.42 12.90
CA MET A 494 -10.42 14.83 11.51
C MET A 494 -11.69 15.48 10.93
N ARG A 495 -12.85 14.85 11.15
CA ARG A 495 -14.15 15.35 10.70
C ARG A 495 -14.43 16.74 11.26
N GLN A 496 -14.29 16.93 12.58
CA GLN A 496 -14.57 18.19 13.24
C GLN A 496 -13.57 19.30 12.90
N VAL A 497 -12.27 18.99 12.79
CA VAL A 497 -11.25 19.95 12.37
C VAL A 497 -11.55 20.44 10.95
N LEU A 498 -11.81 19.54 10.00
CA LEU A 498 -12.11 19.91 8.62
C LEU A 498 -13.41 20.71 8.50
N ALA A 499 -14.47 20.29 9.20
CA ALA A 499 -15.73 21.02 9.25
C ALA A 499 -15.54 22.43 9.80
N ALA A 500 -14.81 22.59 10.91
CA ALA A 500 -14.58 23.89 11.52
C ALA A 500 -13.70 24.80 10.65
N ARG A 501 -12.68 24.26 9.95
CA ARG A 501 -11.91 25.04 8.95
C ARG A 501 -12.80 25.56 7.83
N ALA A 502 -13.75 24.76 7.36
CA ALA A 502 -14.70 25.17 6.34
C ALA A 502 -15.69 26.23 6.86
N ILE A 503 -16.25 26.03 8.06
CA ILE A 503 -17.19 26.96 8.71
C ILE A 503 -16.54 28.34 8.94
N HIS A 504 -15.28 28.36 9.38
CA HIS A 504 -14.58 29.59 9.70
C HIS A 504 -13.74 30.16 8.54
N ASN A 505 -13.88 29.63 7.32
CA ASN A 505 -13.14 30.08 6.13
C ASN A 505 -11.61 30.14 6.34
N ILE A 506 -11.06 29.17 7.08
CA ILE A 506 -9.63 29.10 7.39
C ILE A 506 -8.91 28.34 6.27
N PHE A 507 -8.57 29.07 5.20
CA PHE A 507 -7.87 28.51 4.03
C PHE A 507 -6.34 28.48 4.19
N ARG A 508 -5.79 29.29 5.08
CA ARG A 508 -4.33 29.34 5.30
C ARG A 508 -3.89 28.09 6.04
N MET A 509 -3.01 27.32 5.41
CA MET A 509 -2.35 26.16 5.99
C MET A 509 -0.85 26.41 6.01
N THR A 510 -0.21 26.17 7.13
CA THR A 510 1.24 26.36 7.24
C THR A 510 1.94 25.03 7.00
N GLU A 511 2.80 25.01 5.98
CA GLU A 511 3.65 23.85 5.68
C GLU A 511 4.75 23.70 6.74
N SER A 512 5.09 22.46 7.07
CA SER A 512 6.10 22.10 8.07
C SER A 512 6.79 20.79 7.66
N HIS A 513 8.06 20.66 8.01
CA HIS A 513 8.77 19.39 7.91
C HIS A 513 8.50 18.56 9.16
N LEU A 514 7.77 17.46 9.02
CA LEU A 514 7.56 16.46 10.05
C LEU A 514 8.75 15.50 10.08
N MET A 515 9.59 15.62 11.11
CA MET A 515 10.72 14.74 11.34
C MET A 515 10.34 13.67 12.38
N VAL A 516 10.30 12.42 11.96
CA VAL A 516 10.09 11.26 12.83
C VAL A 516 11.46 10.66 13.18
N THR A 517 11.76 10.61 14.48
CA THR A 517 12.97 9.99 15.03
C THR A 517 12.62 8.83 15.95
N SER A 518 13.61 8.08 16.42
CA SER A 518 13.39 7.01 17.41
C SER A 518 12.92 7.49 18.78
N LYS A 519 13.05 8.80 19.09
CA LYS A 519 12.67 9.37 20.40
C LYS A 519 11.49 10.35 20.33
N ASN A 520 11.38 11.12 19.24
CA ASN A 520 10.36 12.14 19.10
C ASN A 520 9.92 12.39 17.65
N ILE A 521 8.75 13.02 17.52
CA ILE A 521 8.24 13.62 16.29
C ILE A 521 8.34 15.14 16.41
N ARG A 522 8.97 15.80 15.45
CA ARG A 522 9.14 17.25 15.44
C ARG A 522 8.50 17.87 14.21
N LEU A 523 7.76 18.97 14.39
CA LEU A 523 7.34 19.84 13.29
C LEU A 523 8.33 20.99 13.19
N ILE A 524 9.02 21.08 12.06
CA ILE A 524 10.09 22.05 11.82
C ILE A 524 9.62 23.04 10.76
N ASP A 525 9.88 24.32 11.02
CA ASP A 525 9.67 25.37 10.03
C ASP A 525 10.64 25.20 8.85
N PRO A 526 10.14 25.08 7.60
CA PRO A 526 11.01 24.81 6.45
C PRO A 526 11.96 25.99 6.16
N GLN A 527 11.58 27.22 6.49
CA GLN A 527 12.37 28.42 6.22
C GLN A 527 13.41 28.70 7.32
N THR A 528 13.00 28.61 8.59
CA THR A 528 13.86 28.98 9.72
C THR A 528 14.62 27.81 10.32
N GLN A 529 14.24 26.57 9.98
CA GLN A 529 14.74 25.32 10.57
C GLN A 529 14.53 25.24 12.10
N VAL A 530 13.63 26.08 12.65
CA VAL A 530 13.26 26.06 14.06
C VAL A 530 12.20 24.98 14.28
N THR A 531 12.38 24.16 15.32
CA THR A 531 11.36 23.20 15.76
C THR A 531 10.21 23.97 16.40
N ARG A 532 9.02 23.89 15.81
CA ARG A 532 7.79 24.54 16.26
C ARG A 532 7.12 23.79 17.41
N ILE A 533 7.12 22.46 17.35
CA ILE A 533 6.62 21.58 18.40
C ILE A 533 7.32 20.22 18.33
N SER A 534 7.47 19.57 19.48
CA SER A 534 8.09 18.25 19.62
C SER A 534 7.17 17.35 20.45
N PHE A 535 6.95 16.13 19.98
CA PHE A 535 6.13 15.10 20.63
C PHE A 535 7.01 13.90 20.95
N ASP A 536 7.11 13.52 22.22
CA ASP A 536 7.80 12.29 22.60
C ASP A 536 7.05 11.06 22.11
N ILE A 537 7.78 10.10 21.54
CA ILE A 537 7.21 8.94 20.87
C ILE A 537 6.41 8.05 21.83
N ASP A 538 6.84 7.99 23.09
CA ASP A 538 6.22 7.17 24.14
C ASP A 538 4.86 7.75 24.59
N ASN A 539 4.67 9.06 24.43
CA ASN A 539 3.45 9.78 24.79
C ASN A 539 2.41 9.80 23.67
N ILE A 540 2.74 9.29 22.48
CA ILE A 540 1.79 9.11 21.39
C ILE A 540 1.04 7.80 21.64
N THR A 541 -0.26 7.84 21.93
CA THR A 541 -1.00 6.61 22.29
C THR A 541 -1.56 5.90 21.07
N GLN A 542 -2.07 6.64 20.09
CA GLN A 542 -2.69 6.12 18.87
C GLN A 542 -2.31 6.98 17.67
N PHE A 543 -2.30 6.40 16.47
CA PHE A 543 -2.09 7.11 15.21
C PHE A 543 -2.79 6.37 14.07
N ALA A 544 -3.37 7.12 13.13
CA ALA A 544 -4.11 6.56 12.01
C ALA A 544 -4.05 7.47 10.78
N ALA A 545 -4.02 6.86 9.60
CA ALA A 545 -4.25 7.53 8.33
C ALA A 545 -5.73 7.37 7.95
N HIS A 546 -6.29 8.36 7.24
CA HIS A 546 -7.69 8.30 6.82
C HIS A 546 -7.89 7.28 5.69
N GLN A 547 -8.99 6.51 5.75
CA GLN A 547 -9.25 5.39 4.83
C GLN A 547 -9.47 5.84 3.37
N GLU A 548 -10.25 6.91 3.17
CA GLU A 548 -10.54 7.44 1.82
C GLU A 548 -9.53 8.51 1.37
N ASN A 549 -9.24 9.50 2.23
CA ASN A 549 -8.25 10.53 1.94
C ASN A 549 -6.85 10.12 2.42
N ARG A 550 -6.09 9.49 1.53
CA ARG A 550 -4.73 9.01 1.82
C ARG A 550 -3.74 10.08 2.27
N ARG A 551 -4.05 11.38 2.15
CA ARG A 551 -3.18 12.48 2.62
C ARG A 551 -3.43 12.86 4.07
N LEU A 552 -4.57 12.49 4.66
CA LEU A 552 -4.88 12.83 6.05
C LEU A 552 -4.27 11.82 7.03
N VAL A 553 -3.59 12.35 8.03
CA VAL A 553 -3.01 11.57 9.13
C VAL A 553 -3.26 12.28 10.46
N GLY A 554 -3.49 11.52 11.51
CA GLY A 554 -3.62 12.08 12.85
C GLY A 554 -3.08 11.14 13.91
N PHE A 555 -2.70 11.72 15.04
CA PHE A 555 -2.22 10.99 16.20
C PHE A 555 -2.71 11.62 17.50
N VAL A 556 -2.92 10.77 18.50
CA VAL A 556 -3.29 11.15 19.86
C VAL A 556 -2.00 11.29 20.67
N PHE A 557 -1.82 12.45 21.29
CA PHE A 557 -0.71 12.75 22.18
C PHE A 557 -1.23 12.98 23.61
N SER A 558 -0.60 12.32 24.58
CA SER A 558 -0.87 12.51 26.00
C SER A 558 0.13 13.49 26.59
N THR A 559 -0.37 14.60 27.14
CA THR A 559 0.45 15.57 27.85
C THR A 559 0.45 15.22 29.34
N PRO A 560 1.60 14.89 29.95
CA PRO A 560 1.64 14.61 31.39
C PRO A 560 1.48 15.91 32.19
N GLU A 561 0.36 16.05 32.90
CA GLU A 561 0.12 17.15 33.84
C GLU A 561 0.45 16.76 35.28
N ALA A 562 0.97 17.71 36.07
CA ALA A 562 1.37 17.49 37.47
C ALA A 562 0.21 17.15 38.43
N SER A 563 -1.04 17.22 37.96
CA SER A 563 -2.29 17.03 38.72
C SER A 563 -2.88 15.60 38.64
N GLY A 564 -2.30 14.71 37.82
CA GLY A 564 -2.68 13.29 37.77
C GLY A 564 -3.70 12.89 36.70
N GLU A 565 -4.41 13.84 36.07
CA GLU A 565 -5.20 13.60 34.86
C GLU A 565 -4.43 14.17 33.64
N GLY A 566 -3.79 13.32 32.85
CA GLY A 566 -3.10 13.75 31.63
C GLY A 566 -4.09 14.20 30.55
N SER A 567 -3.86 15.36 29.93
CA SER A 567 -4.70 15.86 28.84
C SER A 567 -4.34 15.17 27.52
N LEU A 568 -5.35 14.58 26.87
CA LEU A 568 -5.21 13.93 25.56
C LEU A 568 -5.61 14.90 24.46
N SER A 569 -4.77 15.05 23.45
CA SER A 569 -5.07 15.87 22.28
C SER A 569 -4.83 15.10 20.99
N VAL A 570 -5.73 15.26 20.02
CA VAL A 570 -5.52 14.77 18.66
C VAL A 570 -4.92 15.89 17.82
N TYR A 571 -3.86 15.55 17.08
CA TYR A 571 -3.25 16.41 16.09
C TYR A 571 -3.59 15.89 14.69
N VAL A 572 -4.11 16.77 13.84
CA VAL A 572 -4.52 16.43 12.47
C VAL A 572 -3.63 17.15 11.46
N LEU A 573 -3.07 16.38 10.53
CA LEU A 573 -2.11 16.82 9.53
C LEU A 573 -2.55 16.36 8.14
N GLU A 574 -2.28 17.18 7.14
CA GLU A 574 -2.31 16.78 5.73
C GLU A 574 -0.88 16.55 5.26
N SER A 575 -0.58 15.40 4.68
CA SER A 575 0.72 15.06 4.12
C SER A 575 0.75 15.21 2.60
N ASN A 576 1.90 15.60 2.07
CA ASN A 576 2.15 15.59 0.63
C ASN A 576 2.39 14.15 0.10
N THR A 577 2.63 13.19 0.98
CA THR A 577 2.74 11.75 0.70
C THR A 577 1.56 10.98 1.30
N GLU A 578 1.47 9.68 1.05
CA GLU A 578 0.50 8.83 1.72
C GLU A 578 0.72 8.83 3.25
N GLY A 579 -0.33 9.12 4.02
CA GLY A 579 -0.32 9.17 5.48
C GLY A 579 0.04 7.82 6.12
N GLU A 580 -0.23 6.71 5.43
CA GLU A 580 0.23 5.38 5.84
C GLU A 580 1.75 5.30 5.98
N LYS A 581 2.52 6.02 5.15
CA LYS A 581 3.99 6.08 5.27
C LYS A 581 4.44 6.74 6.57
N ILE A 582 3.71 7.77 7.01
CA ILE A 582 3.94 8.43 8.31
C ILE A 582 3.58 7.47 9.45
N CYS A 583 2.43 6.79 9.37
CA CYS A 583 2.04 5.77 10.36
C CYS A 583 3.09 4.65 10.47
N ASN A 584 3.63 4.17 9.34
CA ASN A 584 4.69 3.17 9.32
C ASN A 584 5.97 3.68 9.99
N ALA A 585 6.36 4.94 9.73
CA ALA A 585 7.51 5.56 10.37
C ALA A 585 7.32 5.70 11.89
N ILE A 586 6.14 6.09 12.36
CA ILE A 586 5.81 6.19 13.79
C ILE A 586 5.79 4.80 14.45
N ASN A 587 5.24 3.80 13.77
CA ASN A 587 5.22 2.42 14.27
C ASN A 587 6.65 1.86 14.39
N LEU A 588 7.50 2.13 13.40
CA LEU A 588 8.92 1.78 13.44
C LEU A 588 9.65 2.51 14.57
N ALA A 589 9.40 3.80 14.75
CA ALA A 589 9.97 4.58 15.85
C ALA A 589 9.62 3.99 17.23
N LYS A 590 8.35 3.64 17.44
CA LYS A 590 7.89 2.94 18.66
C LYS A 590 8.54 1.57 18.83
N GLY A 591 8.67 0.80 17.75
CA GLY A 591 9.35 -0.50 17.78
C GLY A 591 10.82 -0.37 18.17
N ILE A 592 11.50 0.67 17.68
CA ILE A 592 12.89 0.98 18.06
C ILE A 592 12.96 1.45 19.52
N SER A 593 12.06 2.33 19.97
CA SER A 593 12.00 2.78 21.38
C SER A 593 11.83 1.59 22.33
N ALA A 594 10.89 0.68 22.04
CA ALA A 594 10.67 -0.52 22.84
C ALA A 594 11.85 -1.52 22.80
N ALA A 595 12.54 -1.61 21.66
CA ALA A 595 13.69 -2.51 21.50
C ALA A 595 15.00 -1.95 22.09
N GLN A 596 15.07 -0.67 22.46
CA GLN A 596 16.26 -0.09 23.12
C GLN A 596 16.57 -0.77 24.47
N GLU A 597 15.57 -1.39 25.11
CA GLU A 597 15.77 -2.16 26.35
C GLU A 597 16.32 -3.59 26.12
N ASN A 598 16.36 -4.10 24.87
CA ASN A 598 16.84 -5.44 24.55
C ASN A 598 17.76 -5.47 23.29
N PRO A 599 19.08 -5.70 23.45
CA PRO A 599 20.04 -5.63 22.35
C PRO A 599 19.85 -6.68 21.24
N GLU A 600 19.27 -7.85 21.53
CA GLU A 600 18.99 -8.87 20.52
C GLU A 600 17.77 -8.49 19.64
N ALA A 601 16.75 -7.87 20.24
CA ALA A 601 15.57 -7.38 19.53
C ALA A 601 15.94 -6.23 18.57
N LEU A 602 16.84 -5.34 19.00
CA LEU A 602 17.35 -4.25 18.18
C LEU A 602 18.13 -4.77 16.95
N ALA A 603 18.92 -5.85 17.11
CA ALA A 603 19.69 -6.46 16.03
C ALA A 603 18.80 -7.12 14.97
N LEU A 604 17.73 -7.81 15.37
CA LEU A 604 16.73 -8.38 14.46
C LEU A 604 15.99 -7.29 13.67
N LEU A 605 15.64 -6.18 14.34
CA LEU A 605 14.96 -5.06 13.70
C LEU A 605 15.86 -4.35 12.68
N ARG A 606 17.16 -4.20 12.96
CA ARG A 606 18.16 -3.70 12.00
C ARG A 606 18.35 -4.60 10.77
N SER A 607 18.19 -5.92 10.92
CA SER A 607 18.34 -6.86 9.80
C SER A 607 17.15 -6.89 8.83
N SER A 608 16.00 -6.35 9.24
CA SER A 608 14.74 -6.45 8.48
C SER A 608 14.35 -5.20 7.71
N VAL A 609 15.11 -4.09 7.83
CA VAL A 609 14.82 -2.82 7.16
C VAL A 609 16.07 -2.25 6.47
N PRO A 610 15.98 -1.77 5.21
CA PRO A 610 17.14 -1.25 4.48
C PRO A 610 17.73 0.02 5.14
N LEU A 611 19.06 0.11 5.10
CA LEU A 611 19.84 1.23 5.63
C LEU A 611 20.20 2.24 4.52
N SER A 612 20.49 3.48 4.89
CA SER A 612 21.07 4.51 4.03
C SER A 612 22.46 4.12 3.50
N ASN A 613 22.89 4.76 2.41
CA ASN A 613 24.18 4.49 1.74
C ASN A 613 25.42 4.65 2.65
N ASP A 614 25.29 5.39 3.76
CA ASP A 614 26.32 5.56 4.79
C ASP A 614 26.19 4.57 5.97
N GLY A 615 25.19 3.68 5.95
CA GLY A 615 24.94 2.65 6.95
C GLY A 615 24.40 3.16 8.29
N LYS A 616 24.04 4.45 8.39
CA LYS A 616 23.71 5.09 9.66
C LYS A 616 22.22 5.13 10.00
N PHE A 617 21.34 5.16 9.00
CA PHE A 617 19.90 5.41 9.21
C PHE A 617 19.03 4.36 8.50
N ILE A 618 17.84 4.09 9.03
CA ILE A 618 16.86 3.20 8.40
C ILE A 618 15.98 4.00 7.41
N LEU A 619 16.03 3.64 6.12
CA LEU A 619 15.24 4.25 5.04
C LEU A 619 14.05 3.33 4.66
N LEU A 620 12.84 3.88 4.61
CA LEU A 620 11.64 3.11 4.20
C LEU A 620 11.27 3.27 2.71
N ASN A 621 11.96 4.11 1.92
CA ASN A 621 11.65 4.33 0.51
C ASN A 621 12.87 4.75 -0.34
N GLU A 622 13.52 3.80 -0.99
CA GLU A 622 14.11 3.97 -2.34
C GLU A 622 13.86 2.65 -3.09
N GLN A 623 12.71 2.54 -3.75
CA GLN A 623 12.58 1.67 -4.92
C GLN A 623 12.76 2.58 -6.13
N THR A 624 13.94 2.48 -6.73
CA THR A 624 14.35 3.22 -7.92
C THR A 624 13.38 2.92 -9.06
N GLU A 625 12.81 3.98 -9.63
CA GLU A 625 12.31 4.01 -11.00
C GLU A 625 13.51 3.81 -11.96
N GLU A 626 13.98 2.57 -12.11
CA GLU A 626 14.86 2.19 -13.22
C GLU A 626 14.03 1.48 -14.28
N ASN A 627 13.52 2.27 -15.22
CA ASN A 627 13.23 1.80 -16.57
C ASN A 627 13.27 2.98 -17.54
N GLY A 628 14.33 3.04 -18.34
CA GLY A 628 14.34 3.78 -19.60
C GLY A 628 15.38 4.88 -19.74
N LEU A 629 16.66 4.51 -19.83
CA LEU A 629 17.62 5.24 -20.66
C LEU A 629 18.53 4.22 -21.35
N MET A 630 18.31 4.08 -22.66
CA MET A 630 19.15 3.29 -23.54
C MET A 630 20.57 3.87 -23.60
N ASP A 631 21.50 2.93 -23.61
CA ASP A 631 22.92 3.01 -23.92
C ASP A 631 23.22 3.93 -25.13
N GLY A 632 23.67 5.15 -24.84
CA GLY A 632 24.25 6.07 -25.81
C GLY A 632 25.77 5.98 -25.72
N LYS A 633 26.38 5.13 -26.55
CA LYS A 633 27.83 5.08 -26.75
C LYS A 633 28.32 6.40 -27.36
N GLU A 634 29.16 7.11 -26.63
CA GLU A 634 30.09 8.09 -27.19
C GLU A 634 31.29 7.34 -27.80
N GLU A 635 31.41 7.37 -29.12
CA GLU A 635 32.67 7.09 -29.82
C GLU A 635 33.48 8.39 -29.93
N PRO A 636 34.80 8.36 -29.71
CA PRO A 636 35.65 9.53 -29.90
C PRO A 636 36.04 9.66 -31.37
N GLU A 637 35.93 10.88 -31.90
CA GLU A 637 36.48 11.27 -33.20
C GLU A 637 38.02 11.09 -33.21
N SER A 638 38.54 10.39 -34.22
CA SER A 638 39.91 10.62 -34.70
C SER A 638 39.97 10.51 -36.22
N GLU A 639 40.54 11.57 -36.80
CA GLU A 639 40.94 11.80 -38.18
C GLU A 639 41.45 10.56 -38.96
N ALA A 640 40.87 10.33 -40.15
CA ALA A 640 41.55 10.08 -41.44
C ALA A 640 40.53 9.75 -42.54
#